data_AF-A0AAN9XCC4-F1
#
_entry.id   AF-A0AAN9XCC4-F1
#
_cell.length_a   1.000
_cell.length_b   1.000
_cell.length_c   1.000
_cell.angle_alpha   90.00
_cell.angle_beta   90.00
_cell.angle_gamma   90.00
#
_symmetry.space_group_name_H-M   'P 1'
#
loop_
_entity.id
_entity.type
_entity.pdbx_description
1 polymer ?
#
loop_
_entity_poly.entity_id
_entity_poly.type
_entity_poly.pdbx_seq_one_letter_code
_entity_poly.pdbx_strand_id
1 'polypeptide(L)'
;MKWYNLLTWQCTLNKDLALQAKKHRRCLGWNFWHVDKKGRKRRVDDDDEGETSSCVHGKDNNVVGLYSAIFCHGANNLVKTGKLWHNGIACNCCGMLFSPTWCHKHKPTASIFLEDGRSLLDCQKQALNSQQNLSPHQNDSICAVCNYGGGELVLCDGCPSLFHLNCLGLEHVPDGDWFCTTCVAKYANNLDAHKTKLKIWIKEVNRLLLLCSEFQHIYNIYITNALIQMETEKSNISKAEEFKLLANEAFNARKYNQAIDLYTQAIELNSQNAVYFSNRAFAHLRLEEYGSAIQDATSAIEIDPKYSKGYYRRGAAHLGLGKFKEALKDFQQVKKMCPNDPDATKKLKECEKAVMKLKFEEAIAAPESERRSIAESIDFHTIDVEPQYSGARIDGDVVTLDFVEKMMEDFKNQKFLHKRYAFQIVLQTREMLQALPSLVDIHVPDGKHFTVCGDVHGQYYDLLNIFELNGLPSEDNPYLFNGDFVDRGSFSLEVILTLFAFKCMSPSAIYLARGNHESKSMNKIYGFEGEVRSKLNETFVELFAEVFCCLPLAHVINEKIFIVHGGLFSVDGVKLSDIRSINRFCEPPEEGLMCEILWSDPQPLPGRGPSKRGVGLSFGADVTKRFLQENNLDLVVRSHEVKDEGYEIEHDGKLITVFSAPNYCDQMGNKGAFIRFEAPDLKPNIVTFSAVPHPDVKPMAYANNFLRMFS
;
A
#
# COMPACT_ATOMS: atom_id res chain seq x y z
N MET A 1 48.18 26.82 -33.91
CA MET A 1 46.83 26.78 -34.51
C MET A 1 46.07 25.54 -33.99
N LYS A 2 45.57 25.66 -32.76
CA LYS A 2 44.71 24.77 -31.93
C LYS A 2 44.66 25.46 -30.55
N TRP A 3 43.66 25.19 -29.71
CA TRP A 3 43.35 25.97 -28.48
C TRP A 3 42.90 27.43 -28.71
N TYR A 4 41.75 27.63 -29.39
CA TYR A 4 41.02 28.92 -29.34
C TYR A 4 39.48 28.80 -29.41
N ASN A 5 38.92 27.59 -29.34
CA ASN A 5 37.48 27.30 -29.52
C ASN A 5 36.86 26.55 -28.31
N LEU A 6 37.24 26.90 -27.08
CA LEU A 6 36.80 26.16 -25.87
C LEU A 6 36.50 27.06 -24.67
N LEU A 7 36.08 28.30 -24.92
CA LEU A 7 35.68 29.29 -23.89
C LEU A 7 34.37 30.03 -24.21
N THR A 8 33.60 29.53 -25.18
CA THR A 8 32.35 30.15 -25.66
C THR A 8 31.13 29.22 -25.55
N TRP A 9 31.20 28.19 -24.69
CA TRP A 9 30.12 27.20 -24.55
C TRP A 9 29.86 26.70 -23.12
N GLN A 10 29.92 27.59 -22.12
CA GLN A 10 29.36 27.31 -20.78
C GLN A 10 28.97 28.60 -20.03
N CYS A 11 27.84 29.22 -20.43
CA CYS A 11 27.22 30.35 -19.73
C CYS A 11 25.68 30.38 -19.92
N THR A 12 25.02 29.25 -19.61
CA THR A 12 23.55 29.12 -19.67
C THR A 12 23.01 28.35 -18.48
N LEU A 13 23.22 28.85 -17.25
CA LEU A 13 22.46 28.44 -16.05
C LEU A 13 22.67 29.41 -14.86
N ASN A 14 22.07 30.61 -14.96
CA ASN A 14 21.58 31.37 -13.79
C ASN A 14 20.61 32.48 -14.26
N LYS A 15 19.59 32.82 -13.44
CA LYS A 15 18.41 33.58 -13.92
C LYS A 15 18.52 35.11 -13.84
N ASP A 16 19.46 35.66 -13.08
CA ASP A 16 19.40 37.08 -12.66
C ASP A 16 20.02 38.11 -13.61
N LEU A 17 20.65 37.67 -14.72
CA LEU A 17 21.26 38.58 -15.71
C LEU A 17 20.25 39.24 -16.68
N ALA A 18 18.96 38.89 -16.60
CA ALA A 18 17.91 39.40 -17.49
C ALA A 18 17.72 40.94 -17.43
N LEU A 19 18.13 41.59 -16.32
CA LEU A 19 17.90 43.03 -16.12
C LEU A 19 19.03 43.94 -16.66
N GLN A 20 20.27 43.44 -16.77
CA GLN A 20 21.42 44.24 -17.24
C GLN A 20 21.61 44.22 -18.76
N ALA A 21 21.13 43.18 -19.46
CA ALA A 21 21.29 43.02 -20.91
C ALA A 21 20.56 44.10 -21.76
N LYS A 22 19.73 44.96 -21.17
CA LYS A 22 19.04 46.06 -21.88
C LYS A 22 19.89 47.31 -22.15
N LYS A 23 21.08 47.48 -21.54
CA LYS A 23 21.88 48.72 -21.67
C LYS A 23 22.99 48.71 -22.74
N HIS A 24 23.28 47.59 -23.40
CA HIS A 24 24.39 47.48 -24.37
C HIS A 24 23.97 47.20 -25.84
N ARG A 25 22.75 47.55 -26.24
CA ARG A 25 22.23 47.40 -27.63
C ARG A 25 22.46 48.63 -28.55
N ARG A 26 23.62 49.30 -28.50
CA ARG A 26 23.94 50.45 -29.38
C ARG A 26 25.35 50.50 -29.99
N CYS A 27 26.18 49.48 -29.76
CA CYS A 27 27.47 49.32 -30.44
C CYS A 27 27.51 47.93 -31.12
N LEU A 28 28.30 47.80 -32.19
CA LEU A 28 28.34 46.65 -33.11
C LEU A 28 27.08 46.51 -33.98
N GLY A 29 26.97 47.33 -35.03
CA GLY A 29 25.93 47.19 -36.05
C GLY A 29 26.19 45.99 -36.98
N TRP A 30 25.22 45.09 -37.12
CA TRP A 30 25.26 43.91 -37.99
C TRP A 30 24.00 43.89 -38.87
N ASN A 31 24.15 43.78 -40.20
CA ASN A 31 23.03 43.76 -41.14
C ASN A 31 22.43 42.34 -41.25
N PHE A 32 21.13 42.19 -40.98
CA PHE A 32 20.41 40.94 -41.22
C PHE A 32 19.62 40.98 -42.54
N TRP A 33 19.59 39.84 -43.22
CA TRP A 33 18.84 39.60 -44.46
C TRP A 33 17.93 38.40 -44.26
N HIS A 34 16.64 38.55 -44.51
CA HIS A 34 15.70 37.43 -44.47
C HIS A 34 15.60 36.75 -45.84
N VAL A 35 15.60 35.41 -45.85
CA VAL A 35 15.27 34.59 -47.02
C VAL A 35 13.83 34.12 -46.88
N ASP A 36 13.03 34.17 -47.94
CA ASP A 36 11.67 33.59 -47.95
C ASP A 36 11.67 32.08 -48.30
N LYS A 37 10.54 31.39 -48.11
CA LYS A 37 10.38 29.97 -48.50
C LYS A 37 10.38 29.73 -50.03
N LYS A 38 10.76 30.72 -50.83
CA LYS A 38 10.99 30.63 -52.29
C LYS A 38 12.39 31.15 -52.68
N GLY A 39 13.31 31.28 -51.71
CA GLY A 39 14.74 31.52 -51.94
C GLY A 39 15.15 32.98 -52.19
N ARG A 40 14.24 33.96 -52.04
CA ARG A 40 14.58 35.38 -52.30
C ARG A 40 14.97 36.11 -51.01
N LYS A 41 16.04 36.90 -51.10
CA LYS A 41 16.57 37.74 -50.00
C LYS A 41 15.93 39.13 -50.02
N ARG A 42 15.57 39.64 -48.84
CA ARG A 42 15.30 41.07 -48.59
C ARG A 42 15.96 41.51 -47.28
N ARG A 43 16.28 42.80 -47.21
CA ARG A 43 16.70 43.47 -45.97
C ARG A 43 15.48 43.66 -45.07
N VAL A 44 15.70 43.70 -43.77
CA VAL A 44 14.72 44.21 -42.80
C VAL A 44 15.25 45.54 -42.32
N ASP A 45 14.47 46.60 -42.54
CA ASP A 45 14.65 47.91 -41.93
C ASP A 45 13.49 48.07 -40.94
N ASP A 46 13.75 48.53 -39.71
CA ASP A 46 12.73 48.72 -38.67
C ASP A 46 12.02 50.07 -38.88
N ASP A 47 10.69 50.11 -39.00
CA ASP A 47 9.85 51.29 -38.71
C ASP A 47 8.33 50.97 -38.71
N ASP A 48 7.55 51.98 -38.29
CA ASP A 48 6.08 52.13 -38.26
C ASP A 48 5.23 51.39 -37.20
N GLU A 49 4.47 52.20 -36.46
CA GLU A 49 3.51 51.84 -35.42
C GLU A 49 2.08 51.87 -35.97
N GLY A 50 1.24 50.92 -35.54
CA GLY A 50 -0.22 51.10 -35.39
C GLY A 50 -1.10 51.21 -36.64
N GLU A 51 -2.19 50.43 -36.64
CA GLU A 51 -3.52 51.02 -36.85
C GLU A 51 -4.61 50.12 -36.24
N THR A 52 -5.87 50.59 -36.23
CA THR A 52 -7.00 49.93 -35.57
C THR A 52 -8.17 49.68 -36.52
N SER A 53 -9.27 49.11 -36.01
CA SER A 53 -10.50 48.71 -36.72
C SER A 53 -10.41 47.36 -37.48
N SER A 54 -11.50 46.65 -37.76
CA SER A 54 -12.93 46.91 -37.49
C SER A 54 -13.69 45.61 -37.14
N CYS A 55 -14.86 45.73 -36.51
CA CYS A 55 -15.79 44.60 -36.29
C CYS A 55 -16.66 44.34 -37.54
N VAL A 56 -17.33 43.17 -37.63
CA VAL A 56 -18.80 43.05 -37.84
C VAL A 56 -19.29 41.57 -37.86
N HIS A 57 -20.53 41.40 -37.41
CA HIS A 57 -21.37 40.22 -37.21
C HIS A 57 -21.60 39.24 -38.38
N GLY A 58 -22.05 38.01 -38.05
CA GLY A 58 -22.76 37.08 -38.97
C GLY A 58 -22.64 35.59 -38.55
N LYS A 59 -23.40 35.10 -37.57
CA LYS A 59 -24.75 34.48 -37.66
C LYS A 59 -24.84 33.05 -38.26
N ASP A 60 -25.12 32.12 -37.35
CA ASP A 60 -26.21 31.11 -37.35
C ASP A 60 -26.32 29.95 -38.38
N ASN A 61 -26.56 28.77 -37.81
CA ASN A 61 -27.34 27.61 -38.31
C ASN A 61 -26.75 26.59 -39.32
N ASN A 62 -26.53 25.37 -38.78
CA ASN A 62 -27.14 24.09 -39.19
C ASN A 62 -27.55 23.85 -40.65
N VAL A 63 -27.11 22.70 -41.21
CA VAL A 63 -28.00 21.67 -41.79
C VAL A 63 -27.28 20.31 -41.81
N VAL A 64 -28.05 19.22 -41.76
CA VAL A 64 -27.57 17.81 -41.76
C VAL A 64 -27.55 17.24 -43.18
N GLY A 65 -26.59 16.36 -43.50
CA GLY A 65 -26.59 15.58 -44.74
C GLY A 65 -25.74 14.32 -44.68
N LEU A 66 -26.37 13.14 -44.74
CA LEU A 66 -25.68 11.88 -45.03
C LEU A 66 -25.48 11.74 -46.54
N TYR A 67 -24.37 11.12 -46.97
CA TYR A 67 -24.37 10.28 -48.18
C TYR A 67 -23.37 9.13 -48.06
N SER A 68 -23.80 7.96 -48.53
CA SER A 68 -22.99 6.78 -48.87
C SER A 68 -22.97 6.67 -50.42
N ALA A 69 -22.22 5.79 -51.13
CA ALA A 69 -21.45 4.60 -50.79
C ALA A 69 -20.51 4.19 -51.97
N ILE A 70 -19.89 3.00 -51.87
CA ILE A 70 -19.65 2.00 -52.95
C ILE A 70 -18.34 2.01 -53.82
N PHE A 71 -17.56 0.92 -53.62
CA PHE A 71 -16.77 0.05 -54.54
C PHE A 71 -15.65 0.57 -55.49
N CYS A 72 -14.47 -0.04 -55.34
CA CYS A 72 -13.89 -1.04 -56.28
C CYS A 72 -12.81 -1.87 -55.52
N HIS A 73 -12.88 -3.19 -55.34
CA HIS A 73 -12.80 -4.35 -56.26
C HIS A 73 -11.43 -4.56 -56.95
N GLY A 74 -10.83 -5.74 -56.73
CA GLY A 74 -9.54 -6.17 -57.29
C GLY A 74 -8.83 -7.19 -56.39
N ALA A 75 -8.92 -8.49 -56.73
CA ALA A 75 -8.38 -9.58 -55.90
C ALA A 75 -7.37 -10.46 -56.67
N ASN A 76 -6.43 -11.07 -55.95
CA ASN A 76 -5.71 -12.26 -56.40
C ASN A 76 -5.17 -13.06 -55.20
N ASN A 77 -5.26 -14.39 -55.27
CA ASN A 77 -4.92 -15.32 -54.17
C ASN A 77 -3.62 -16.08 -54.47
N LEU A 78 -2.75 -16.28 -53.47
CA LEU A 78 -1.78 -17.40 -53.46
C LEU A 78 -1.25 -17.74 -52.03
N VAL A 79 -2.08 -18.47 -51.29
CA VAL A 79 -1.76 -19.62 -50.39
C VAL A 79 -0.45 -19.61 -49.55
N LYS A 80 -0.60 -19.50 -48.21
CA LYS A 80 0.29 -19.97 -47.10
C LYS A 80 1.73 -19.39 -47.06
N THR A 81 2.20 -18.79 -45.96
CA THR A 81 2.32 -19.40 -44.62
C THR A 81 2.50 -18.35 -43.50
N GLY A 82 2.13 -18.71 -42.26
CA GLY A 82 2.85 -18.32 -41.03
C GLY A 82 2.64 -16.93 -40.40
N LYS A 83 2.25 -16.94 -39.11
CA LYS A 83 2.33 -15.88 -38.09
C LYS A 83 1.43 -14.63 -38.27
N LEU A 84 0.59 -14.40 -37.25
CA LEU A 84 -0.18 -13.17 -37.04
C LEU A 84 0.75 -12.00 -36.64
N TRP A 85 0.45 -10.82 -37.16
CA TRP A 85 0.89 -9.52 -36.63
C TRP A 85 -0.34 -8.73 -36.22
N HIS A 86 -0.26 -7.97 -35.13
CA HIS A 86 -1.24 -6.92 -34.83
C HIS A 86 -0.54 -5.62 -34.37
N ASN A 87 -0.63 -4.62 -35.26
CA ASN A 87 -0.74 -3.19 -35.02
C ASN A 87 -0.01 -2.59 -33.79
N GLY A 88 1.10 -1.89 -34.03
CA GLY A 88 1.53 -0.78 -33.17
C GLY A 88 0.88 0.55 -33.58
N ILE A 89 0.86 1.53 -32.67
CA ILE A 89 0.54 2.94 -32.96
C ILE A 89 1.64 3.83 -32.36
N ALA A 90 1.90 4.95 -33.03
CA ALA A 90 3.09 5.78 -32.88
C ALA A 90 3.34 6.39 -31.49
N CYS A 91 4.62 6.44 -31.12
CA CYS A 91 5.17 7.45 -30.21
C CYS A 91 5.14 8.84 -30.87
N ASN A 92 4.89 9.90 -30.11
CA ASN A 92 5.17 11.26 -30.57
C ASN A 92 5.40 12.24 -29.40
N CYS A 93 6.50 13.00 -29.44
CA CYS A 93 6.87 13.98 -28.42
C CYS A 93 6.70 15.42 -28.92
N CYS A 94 5.85 16.19 -28.24
CA CYS A 94 5.78 17.66 -28.21
C CYS A 94 5.00 18.04 -26.93
N GLY A 95 5.16 19.20 -26.29
CA GLY A 95 5.92 20.40 -26.63
C GLY A 95 5.16 21.61 -26.07
N MET A 96 5.60 22.19 -24.95
CA MET A 96 4.88 23.27 -24.25
C MET A 96 4.93 24.61 -25.00
N LEU A 97 3.86 25.42 -24.90
CA LEU A 97 3.95 26.89 -24.82
C LEU A 97 2.66 27.57 -24.29
N PHE A 98 2.87 28.47 -23.32
CA PHE A 98 2.08 29.55 -22.70
C PHE A 98 1.02 30.29 -23.57
N SER A 99 0.02 31.07 -23.09
CA SER A 99 -0.61 31.45 -21.78
C SER A 99 -1.83 32.40 -22.10
N PRO A 100 -2.28 33.44 -21.34
CA PRO A 100 -2.45 33.70 -19.88
C PRO A 100 -3.87 34.25 -19.47
N THR A 101 -4.18 34.39 -18.16
CA THR A 101 -5.05 35.41 -17.46
C THR A 101 -5.12 35.06 -15.95
N TRP A 102 -5.06 35.93 -14.91
CA TRP A 102 -5.78 37.16 -14.48
C TRP A 102 -7.29 36.95 -14.15
N CYS A 103 -7.88 37.40 -13.02
CA CYS A 103 -7.37 37.79 -11.69
C CYS A 103 -8.55 37.88 -10.65
N HIS A 104 -8.24 37.88 -9.34
CA HIS A 104 -9.01 38.46 -8.21
C HIS A 104 -10.35 37.87 -7.63
N LYS A 105 -10.31 37.67 -6.29
CA LYS A 105 -11.21 38.22 -5.21
C LYS A 105 -12.29 37.38 -4.45
N HIS A 106 -12.02 37.27 -3.14
CA HIS A 106 -12.90 37.41 -1.95
C HIS A 106 -13.66 36.22 -1.28
N LYS A 107 -13.54 36.27 0.07
CA LYS A 107 -14.24 35.68 1.24
C LYS A 107 -15.79 35.85 1.19
N PRO A 108 -16.64 35.22 2.06
CA PRO A 108 -16.42 34.76 3.46
C PRO A 108 -16.88 33.28 3.72
N THR A 109 -17.03 32.67 4.93
CA THR A 109 -17.33 33.11 6.32
C THR A 109 -16.42 32.50 7.43
N ALA A 110 -16.89 32.40 8.69
CA ALA A 110 -16.09 32.23 9.92
C ALA A 110 -16.91 31.73 11.14
N SER A 111 -16.26 31.06 12.10
CA SER A 111 -16.58 30.87 13.54
C SER A 111 -15.32 30.22 14.20
N ILE A 112 -14.69 30.65 15.32
CA ILE A 112 -15.14 30.95 16.72
C ILE A 112 -15.25 29.64 17.55
N PHE A 113 -14.64 29.41 18.74
CA PHE A 113 -13.61 30.04 19.65
C PHE A 113 -13.36 29.01 20.83
N LEU A 114 -12.43 29.06 21.83
CA LEU A 114 -11.19 29.75 22.30
C LEU A 114 -10.69 28.98 23.59
N GLU A 115 -9.66 29.32 24.41
CA GLU A 115 -8.49 30.24 24.32
C GLU A 115 -7.24 29.46 23.84
N ASP A 116 -6.00 29.42 24.38
CA ASP A 116 -5.19 29.93 25.54
C ASP A 116 -3.86 30.47 24.93
N GLY A 117 -3.03 31.35 25.52
CA GLY A 117 -3.10 32.06 26.80
C GLY A 117 -1.71 32.56 27.30
N ARG A 118 -1.11 33.60 26.66
CA ARG A 118 0.28 34.19 26.83
C ARG A 118 1.35 33.51 25.95
N SER A 119 2.34 34.16 25.30
CA SER A 119 3.12 35.44 25.39
C SER A 119 4.44 35.34 26.15
N LEU A 120 5.58 35.58 25.46
CA LEU A 120 6.94 35.52 26.04
C LEU A 120 7.27 36.75 26.90
N LEU A 121 7.69 36.54 28.14
CA LEU A 121 8.81 37.29 28.75
C LEU A 121 9.41 36.57 29.97
N ASP A 122 10.65 36.94 30.26
CA ASP A 122 11.37 36.93 31.54
C ASP A 122 12.00 35.66 32.20
N CYS A 123 13.29 35.89 32.49
CA CYS A 123 14.07 35.54 33.69
C CYS A 123 14.87 34.23 33.82
N GLN A 124 16.17 34.46 34.05
CA GLN A 124 17.19 33.50 34.46
C GLN A 124 17.07 33.10 35.94
N LYS A 125 17.39 31.83 36.25
CA LYS A 125 18.17 31.32 37.42
C LYS A 125 18.18 29.78 37.31
N GLN A 126 19.30 29.06 37.22
CA GLN A 126 20.38 28.85 38.22
C GLN A 126 19.87 28.42 39.61
N ALA A 127 20.37 27.36 40.26
CA ALA A 127 21.24 26.26 39.82
C ALA A 127 21.29 25.14 40.90
N LEU A 128 21.97 24.01 40.58
CA LEU A 128 22.70 23.11 41.49
C LEU A 128 21.94 22.27 42.55
N ASN A 129 21.75 20.98 42.23
CA ASN A 129 22.42 19.83 42.88
C ASN A 129 22.21 18.59 41.98
N SER A 130 23.18 17.77 41.56
CA SER A 130 24.48 17.31 42.10
C SER A 130 24.36 16.30 43.26
N GLN A 131 25.16 15.23 43.34
CA GLN A 131 26.23 14.74 42.42
C GLN A 131 25.67 13.60 41.53
N GLN A 132 26.31 12.48 41.09
CA GLN A 132 27.64 11.84 41.14
C GLN A 132 27.73 10.94 39.85
N ASN A 133 28.74 10.15 39.47
CA ASN A 133 29.98 9.62 40.06
C ASN A 133 31.16 9.77 39.09
N LEU A 134 32.32 10.22 39.63
CA LEU A 134 33.71 9.78 39.36
C LEU A 134 34.17 9.54 37.89
N SER A 135 35.08 10.28 37.23
CA SER A 135 36.37 10.96 37.59
C SER A 135 37.62 10.10 37.38
N PRO A 136 38.83 10.68 37.20
CA PRO A 136 39.20 12.08 36.90
C PRO A 136 39.72 12.16 35.43
N HIS A 137 40.67 12.96 34.91
CA HIS A 137 41.51 14.17 35.16
C HIS A 137 41.74 14.75 33.72
N GLN A 138 42.10 15.99 33.35
CA GLN A 138 42.23 17.38 33.85
C GLN A 138 42.50 18.25 32.57
N ASN A 139 42.48 19.59 32.49
CA ASN A 139 42.34 20.66 33.48
C ASN A 139 41.76 21.97 32.85
N ASP A 140 41.66 23.02 33.67
CA ASP A 140 41.80 24.48 33.45
C ASP A 140 41.90 25.04 32.01
N SER A 141 41.27 26.17 31.63
CA SER A 141 40.29 27.09 32.29
C SER A 141 39.71 28.04 31.19
N ILE A 142 38.41 28.36 31.08
CA ILE A 142 37.54 29.29 31.88
C ILE A 142 38.01 30.78 31.73
N CYS A 143 37.22 31.81 31.34
CA CYS A 143 35.76 31.98 31.12
C CYS A 143 35.38 33.24 30.26
N ALA A 144 34.09 33.34 29.83
CA ALA A 144 33.21 34.55 29.71
C ALA A 144 33.60 35.83 28.89
N VAL A 145 32.72 36.82 28.57
CA VAL A 145 31.37 36.88 27.91
C VAL A 145 30.92 38.38 27.76
N CYS A 146 30.09 38.74 26.76
CA CYS A 146 29.33 40.03 26.61
C CYS A 146 30.14 41.33 26.26
N ASN A 147 29.59 42.45 25.71
CA ASN A 147 28.27 42.84 25.13
C ASN A 147 28.34 44.15 24.26
N TYR A 148 27.26 44.52 23.54
CA TYR A 148 26.98 45.80 22.79
C TYR A 148 27.94 46.20 21.65
N GLY A 149 27.62 47.06 20.65
CA GLY A 149 26.43 47.81 20.17
C GLY A 149 26.89 48.62 18.91
N GLY A 150 26.14 48.89 17.84
CA GLY A 150 24.87 49.61 17.71
C GLY A 150 25.09 51.10 17.31
N GLY A 151 24.90 51.50 16.04
CA GLY A 151 24.97 52.92 15.60
C GLY A 151 25.26 53.15 14.10
N GLU A 152 24.76 54.26 13.52
CA GLU A 152 24.81 54.61 12.08
C GLU A 152 25.58 55.92 11.76
N LEU A 153 25.65 56.23 10.45
CA LEU A 153 26.22 57.39 9.75
C LEU A 153 26.09 58.79 10.39
N VAL A 154 27.10 59.64 10.15
CA VAL A 154 27.03 61.13 10.17
C VAL A 154 27.84 61.71 8.99
N LEU A 155 27.48 62.92 8.52
CA LEU A 155 28.07 63.62 7.35
C LEU A 155 29.01 64.80 7.73
N CYS A 156 29.50 65.56 6.73
CA CYS A 156 30.66 66.48 6.79
C CYS A 156 30.41 67.93 7.28
N ASP A 157 31.53 68.62 7.62
CA ASP A 157 31.78 70.09 7.66
C ASP A 157 33.33 70.32 7.59
N GLY A 158 33.99 71.49 7.47
CA GLY A 158 33.54 72.90 7.39
C GLY A 158 34.60 73.97 6.97
N CYS A 159 35.86 73.62 6.67
CA CYS A 159 36.98 74.56 6.35
C CYS A 159 37.52 75.38 7.56
N PRO A 160 38.69 76.08 7.49
CA PRO A 160 38.79 77.36 6.75
C PRO A 160 40.15 77.72 6.07
N SER A 161 40.09 78.58 5.04
CA SER A 161 41.10 79.63 4.66
C SER A 161 42.54 79.25 4.23
N LEU A 162 43.28 80.02 3.41
CA LEU A 162 43.01 80.88 2.22
C LEU A 162 44.39 81.41 1.70
N PHE A 163 44.65 81.47 0.38
CA PHE A 163 45.33 82.61 -0.31
C PHE A 163 45.52 82.34 -1.84
N HIS A 164 45.65 83.41 -2.63
CA HIS A 164 45.78 83.40 -4.10
C HIS A 164 47.19 83.08 -4.62
N LEU A 165 47.29 82.56 -5.87
CA LEU A 165 47.83 83.32 -7.02
C LEU A 165 47.67 82.62 -8.39
N ASN A 166 47.25 83.42 -9.38
CA ASN A 166 47.46 83.41 -10.85
C ASN A 166 48.24 82.22 -11.47
N CYS A 167 47.69 81.49 -12.46
CA CYS A 167 47.50 81.85 -13.89
C CYS A 167 48.78 81.78 -14.76
N LEU A 168 48.59 81.61 -16.09
CA LEU A 168 49.57 81.15 -17.11
C LEU A 168 49.86 79.63 -16.99
N GLY A 169 50.00 78.86 -18.08
CA GLY A 169 49.79 79.16 -19.50
C GLY A 169 49.71 77.85 -20.32
N LEU A 170 49.20 77.93 -21.56
CA LEU A 170 49.20 76.80 -22.51
C LEU A 170 50.56 76.68 -23.21
N GLU A 171 51.05 75.46 -23.43
CA GLU A 171 51.69 75.11 -24.71
C GLU A 171 51.82 73.59 -24.95
N HIS A 172 52.19 73.25 -26.18
CA HIS A 172 52.45 71.92 -26.76
C HIS A 172 53.95 71.97 -27.24
N VAL A 173 54.74 70.94 -27.55
CA VAL A 173 54.48 69.73 -28.33
C VAL A 173 55.28 68.50 -27.76
N PRO A 174 56.22 67.75 -28.41
CA PRO A 174 56.20 66.27 -28.35
C PRO A 174 57.38 65.57 -27.64
N ASP A 175 57.25 64.25 -27.53
CA ASP A 175 58.29 63.20 -27.49
C ASP A 175 59.55 63.40 -26.62
N GLY A 176 59.62 62.65 -25.51
CA GLY A 176 60.84 62.36 -24.76
C GLY A 176 60.85 62.85 -23.31
N ASP A 177 61.26 61.99 -22.38
CA ASP A 177 61.28 62.28 -20.95
C ASP A 177 62.18 63.46 -20.58
N TRP A 178 61.67 64.39 -19.77
CA TRP A 178 62.47 65.42 -19.09
C TRP A 178 62.23 65.42 -17.58
N PHE A 179 63.30 65.15 -16.83
CA PHE A 179 63.33 65.25 -15.37
C PHE A 179 63.62 66.70 -14.92
N CYS A 180 62.89 67.19 -13.92
CA CYS A 180 63.25 68.43 -13.22
C CYS A 180 64.35 68.18 -12.18
N THR A 181 65.44 68.94 -12.23
CA THR A 181 66.72 68.65 -11.57
C THR A 181 66.86 69.13 -10.11
N THR A 182 65.77 69.10 -9.33
CA THR A 182 65.76 69.53 -7.91
C THR A 182 65.48 68.42 -6.88
N CYS A 183 65.61 67.13 -7.26
CA CYS A 183 65.46 65.99 -6.32
C CYS A 183 66.55 64.91 -6.38
N VAL A 184 67.69 65.16 -7.03
CA VAL A 184 68.80 64.19 -7.15
C VAL A 184 69.34 63.75 -5.77
N ALA A 185 69.25 64.62 -4.74
CA ALA A 185 69.68 64.32 -3.37
C ALA A 185 68.74 63.39 -2.56
N LYS A 186 67.65 62.86 -3.13
CA LYS A 186 66.76 61.88 -2.46
C LYS A 186 66.57 60.55 -3.22
N TYR A 187 67.19 60.37 -4.38
CA TYR A 187 66.94 59.19 -5.23
C TYR A 187 67.77 57.94 -4.91
N ALA A 188 68.71 58.00 -3.95
CA ALA A 188 69.51 56.85 -3.54
C ALA A 188 68.74 55.81 -2.68
N ASN A 189 67.74 56.25 -1.89
CA ASN A 189 67.14 55.42 -0.82
C ASN A 189 65.78 54.80 -1.18
N ASN A 190 65.33 54.84 -2.43
CA ASN A 190 63.97 54.38 -2.80
C ASN A 190 63.91 53.20 -3.78
N LEU A 191 65.07 52.69 -4.23
CA LEU A 191 65.11 51.52 -5.12
C LEU A 191 64.60 50.25 -4.42
N ASP A 192 64.91 50.08 -3.14
CA ASP A 192 64.45 48.93 -2.34
C ASP A 192 63.00 49.07 -1.86
N ALA A 193 62.48 50.27 -1.66
CA ALA A 193 61.05 50.47 -1.35
C ALA A 193 60.17 50.06 -2.54
N HIS A 194 60.57 50.42 -3.77
CA HIS A 194 59.87 49.98 -4.98
C HIS A 194 60.04 48.48 -5.25
N LYS A 195 61.24 47.91 -5.09
CA LYS A 195 61.43 46.44 -5.17
C LYS A 195 60.63 45.70 -4.10
N THR A 196 60.49 46.25 -2.90
CA THR A 196 59.72 45.64 -1.80
C THR A 196 58.23 45.73 -2.06
N LYS A 197 57.70 46.88 -2.48
CA LYS A 197 56.29 47.01 -2.91
C LYS A 197 55.96 46.10 -4.09
N LEU A 198 56.85 46.00 -5.09
CA LEU A 198 56.66 45.09 -6.23
C LEU A 198 56.73 43.61 -5.80
N LYS A 199 57.65 43.23 -4.91
CA LYS A 199 57.69 41.88 -4.33
C LYS A 199 56.43 41.56 -3.52
N ILE A 200 55.91 42.51 -2.73
CA ILE A 200 54.66 42.34 -1.99
C ILE A 200 53.48 42.18 -2.97
N TRP A 201 53.38 43.04 -3.98
CA TRP A 201 52.32 42.95 -4.99
C TRP A 201 52.37 41.64 -5.78
N ILE A 202 53.55 41.20 -6.22
CA ILE A 202 53.74 39.88 -6.87
C ILE A 202 53.38 38.75 -5.90
N LYS A 203 53.71 38.86 -4.61
CA LYS A 203 53.39 37.84 -3.60
C LYS A 203 51.88 37.76 -3.35
N GLU A 204 51.18 38.89 -3.31
CA GLU A 204 49.73 38.94 -3.11
C GLU A 204 48.95 38.55 -4.38
N VAL A 205 49.43 38.91 -5.57
CA VAL A 205 48.90 38.43 -6.86
C VAL A 205 49.10 36.92 -6.98
N ASN A 206 50.29 36.38 -6.64
CA ASN A 206 50.53 34.94 -6.62
C ASN A 206 49.69 34.23 -5.55
N ARG A 207 49.41 34.86 -4.41
CA ARG A 207 48.51 34.35 -3.37
C ARG A 207 47.06 34.28 -3.86
N LEU A 208 46.59 35.33 -4.55
CA LEU A 208 45.27 35.36 -5.18
C LEU A 208 45.15 34.34 -6.32
N LEU A 209 46.21 34.14 -7.10
CA LEU A 209 46.28 33.08 -8.12
C LEU A 209 46.30 31.68 -7.50
N LEU A 210 47.01 31.45 -6.39
CA LEU A 210 46.94 30.20 -5.62
C LEU A 210 45.51 29.96 -5.13
N LEU A 211 44.89 30.95 -4.46
CA LEU A 211 43.50 30.85 -4.00
C LEU A 211 42.54 30.56 -5.16
N CYS A 212 42.69 31.21 -6.32
CA CYS A 212 41.89 30.88 -7.50
C CYS A 212 42.13 29.45 -7.99
N SER A 213 43.36 28.94 -7.93
CA SER A 213 43.67 27.55 -8.29
C SER A 213 43.12 26.53 -7.30
N GLU A 214 43.10 26.85 -6.01
CA GLU A 214 42.49 26.04 -4.93
C GLU A 214 40.97 26.03 -5.06
N PHE A 215 40.34 27.18 -5.30
CA PHE A 215 38.91 27.28 -5.64
C PHE A 215 38.56 26.50 -6.90
N GLN A 216 39.38 26.59 -7.96
CA GLN A 216 39.18 25.79 -9.18
C GLN A 216 39.34 24.28 -8.91
N HIS A 217 40.26 23.88 -8.03
CA HIS A 217 40.44 22.47 -7.66
C HIS A 217 39.26 21.94 -6.84
N ILE A 218 38.74 22.72 -5.89
CA ILE A 218 37.54 22.40 -5.10
C ILE A 218 36.30 22.34 -6.02
N TYR A 219 36.14 23.30 -6.93
CA TYR A 219 35.07 23.30 -7.91
C TYR A 219 35.14 22.10 -8.85
N ASN A 220 36.34 21.74 -9.33
CA ASN A 220 36.53 20.55 -10.16
C ASN A 220 36.23 19.25 -9.40
N ILE A 221 36.58 19.15 -8.12
CA ILE A 221 36.18 18.01 -7.26
C ILE A 221 34.66 17.96 -7.12
N TYR A 222 34.00 19.09 -6.86
CA TYR A 222 32.55 19.17 -6.71
C TYR A 222 31.82 18.75 -8.01
N ILE A 223 32.26 19.27 -9.16
CA ILE A 223 31.76 18.88 -10.49
C ILE A 223 32.00 17.38 -10.74
N THR A 224 33.17 16.84 -10.40
CA THR A 224 33.50 15.43 -10.62
C THR A 224 32.63 14.52 -9.74
N ASN A 225 32.44 14.86 -8.47
CA ASN A 225 31.56 14.12 -7.56
C ASN A 225 30.10 14.17 -8.02
N ALA A 226 29.62 15.33 -8.48
CA ALA A 226 28.27 15.48 -9.04
C ALA A 226 28.08 14.64 -10.32
N LEU A 227 29.08 14.59 -11.22
CA LEU A 227 29.04 13.73 -12.40
C LEU A 227 29.02 12.24 -12.04
N ILE A 228 29.85 11.81 -11.07
CA ILE A 228 29.85 10.43 -10.56
C ILE A 228 28.51 10.06 -9.92
N GLN A 229 27.88 10.97 -9.16
CA GLN A 229 26.52 10.79 -8.64
C GLN A 229 25.51 10.63 -9.78
N MET A 230 25.51 11.52 -10.78
CA MET A 230 24.60 11.42 -11.93
C MET A 230 24.80 10.16 -12.79
N GLU A 231 26.01 9.60 -12.85
CA GLU A 231 26.27 8.31 -13.53
C GLU A 231 25.82 7.11 -12.67
N THR A 232 26.00 7.19 -11.36
CA THR A 232 25.53 6.17 -10.41
C THR A 232 24.00 6.12 -10.37
N GLU A 233 23.33 7.28 -10.33
CA GLU A 233 21.86 7.40 -10.43
C GLU A 233 21.33 6.78 -11.73
N LYS A 234 21.94 7.08 -12.88
CA LYS A 234 21.57 6.45 -14.16
C LYS A 234 21.77 4.93 -14.16
N SER A 235 22.84 4.44 -13.55
CA SER A 235 23.08 3.00 -13.39
C SER A 235 22.01 2.33 -12.52
N ASN A 236 21.63 2.97 -11.41
CA ASN A 236 20.58 2.48 -10.52
C ASN A 236 19.19 2.50 -11.18
N ILE A 237 18.87 3.55 -11.95
CA ILE A 237 17.63 3.63 -12.73
C ILE A 237 17.58 2.51 -13.80
N SER A 238 18.69 2.21 -14.49
CA SER A 238 18.74 1.07 -15.45
C SER A 238 18.46 -0.25 -14.76
N LYS A 239 19.12 -0.52 -13.63
CA LYS A 239 18.92 -1.74 -12.83
C LYS A 239 17.50 -1.84 -12.27
N ALA A 240 16.90 -0.74 -11.83
CA ALA A 240 15.51 -0.71 -11.36
C ALA A 240 14.53 -1.07 -12.49
N GLU A 241 14.79 -0.62 -13.72
CA GLU A 241 14.02 -1.02 -14.90
C GLU A 241 14.20 -2.52 -15.23
N GLU A 242 15.41 -3.07 -15.10
CA GLU A 242 15.70 -4.51 -15.24
C GLU A 242 14.95 -5.36 -14.20
N PHE A 243 15.02 -4.97 -12.91
CA PHE A 243 14.27 -5.62 -11.82
C PHE A 243 12.76 -5.56 -12.04
N LYS A 244 12.23 -4.40 -12.50
CA LYS A 244 10.82 -4.28 -12.90
C LYS A 244 10.47 -5.26 -14.04
N LEU A 245 11.33 -5.45 -15.05
CA LEU A 245 11.04 -6.39 -16.14
C LEU A 245 10.95 -7.83 -15.62
N LEU A 246 11.92 -8.26 -14.80
CA LEU A 246 11.89 -9.57 -14.13
C LEU A 246 10.66 -9.73 -13.23
N ALA A 247 10.24 -8.68 -12.53
CA ALA A 247 9.03 -8.68 -11.71
C ALA A 247 7.74 -8.80 -12.54
N ASN A 248 7.68 -8.21 -13.74
CA ASN A 248 6.57 -8.43 -14.67
C ASN A 248 6.55 -9.88 -15.18
N GLU A 249 7.71 -10.48 -15.47
CA GLU A 249 7.80 -11.88 -15.88
C GLU A 249 7.35 -12.84 -14.77
N ALA A 250 7.82 -12.62 -13.54
CA ALA A 250 7.37 -13.37 -12.35
C ALA A 250 5.85 -13.22 -12.13
N PHE A 251 5.31 -12.00 -12.22
CA PHE A 251 3.87 -11.73 -12.11
C PHE A 251 3.06 -12.47 -13.20
N ASN A 252 3.50 -12.43 -14.46
CA ASN A 252 2.85 -13.14 -15.56
C ASN A 252 2.93 -14.67 -15.40
N ALA A 253 4.00 -15.17 -14.77
CA ALA A 253 4.15 -16.56 -14.35
C ALA A 253 3.40 -16.91 -13.05
N ARG A 254 2.53 -16.02 -12.54
CA ARG A 254 1.76 -16.14 -11.28
C ARG A 254 2.58 -16.23 -10.00
N LYS A 255 3.89 -15.96 -10.04
CA LYS A 255 4.80 -15.98 -8.88
C LYS A 255 4.77 -14.64 -8.14
N TYR A 256 3.64 -14.33 -7.50
CA TYR A 256 3.39 -12.99 -6.96
C TYR A 256 4.35 -12.59 -5.83
N ASN A 257 4.73 -13.52 -4.93
CA ASN A 257 5.77 -13.29 -3.91
C ASN A 257 7.10 -12.85 -4.56
N GLN A 258 7.62 -13.65 -5.49
CA GLN A 258 8.85 -13.33 -6.23
C GLN A 258 8.73 -11.98 -6.99
N ALA A 259 7.54 -11.65 -7.51
CA ALA A 259 7.30 -10.36 -8.14
C ALA A 259 7.37 -9.19 -7.14
N ILE A 260 6.85 -9.36 -5.91
CA ILE A 260 6.93 -8.37 -4.82
C ILE A 260 8.40 -8.13 -4.43
N ASP A 261 9.20 -9.18 -4.28
CA ASP A 261 10.63 -9.08 -3.95
C ASP A 261 11.41 -8.31 -5.03
N LEU A 262 11.13 -8.59 -6.31
CA LEU A 262 11.77 -7.94 -7.46
C LEU A 262 11.30 -6.49 -7.64
N TYR A 263 10.01 -6.18 -7.41
CA TYR A 263 9.55 -4.79 -7.37
C TYR A 263 10.13 -4.02 -6.19
N THR A 264 10.37 -4.68 -5.05
CA THR A 264 10.99 -4.05 -3.87
C THR A 264 12.43 -3.64 -4.17
N GLN A 265 13.23 -4.53 -4.78
CA GLN A 265 14.58 -4.19 -5.28
C GLN A 265 14.57 -3.05 -6.32
N ALA A 266 13.54 -2.97 -7.17
CA ALA A 266 13.37 -1.84 -8.09
C ALA A 266 13.07 -0.52 -7.36
N ILE A 267 12.26 -0.55 -6.30
CA ILE A 267 11.90 0.61 -5.46
C ILE A 267 13.07 1.09 -4.61
N GLU A 268 13.89 0.18 -4.07
CA GLU A 268 15.12 0.49 -3.33
C GLU A 268 16.14 1.24 -4.20
N LEU A 269 16.25 0.87 -5.48
CA LEU A 269 17.14 1.52 -6.44
C LEU A 269 16.58 2.82 -7.04
N ASN A 270 15.25 2.96 -7.13
CA ASN A 270 14.59 4.18 -7.59
C ASN A 270 13.16 4.29 -7.02
N SER A 271 13.02 5.00 -5.90
CA SER A 271 11.76 5.21 -5.19
C SER A 271 10.87 6.30 -5.80
N GLN A 272 11.26 6.93 -6.91
CA GLN A 272 10.53 8.04 -7.53
C GLN A 272 9.71 7.61 -8.76
N ASN A 273 9.41 6.31 -8.90
CA ASN A 273 8.64 5.76 -10.01
C ASN A 273 7.31 5.14 -9.56
N ALA A 274 6.21 5.88 -9.78
CA ALA A 274 4.85 5.45 -9.45
C ALA A 274 4.44 4.10 -10.09
N VAL A 275 5.07 3.71 -11.20
CA VAL A 275 4.79 2.43 -11.87
C VAL A 275 5.24 1.24 -11.02
N TYR A 276 6.35 1.35 -10.27
CA TYR A 276 6.86 0.23 -9.48
C TYR A 276 5.90 -0.08 -8.33
N PHE A 277 5.56 0.95 -7.53
CA PHE A 277 4.57 0.86 -6.46
C PHE A 277 3.21 0.37 -6.99
N SER A 278 2.69 0.94 -8.08
CA SER A 278 1.40 0.50 -8.63
C SER A 278 1.39 -0.91 -9.26
N ASN A 279 2.57 -1.47 -9.57
CA ASN A 279 2.70 -2.86 -9.98
C ASN A 279 2.88 -3.79 -8.77
N ARG A 280 3.62 -3.38 -7.74
CA ARG A 280 3.75 -4.14 -6.47
C ARG A 280 2.41 -4.18 -5.72
N ALA A 281 1.66 -3.07 -5.68
CA ALA A 281 0.25 -3.04 -5.28
C ALA A 281 -0.64 -4.01 -6.06
N PHE A 282 -0.31 -4.30 -7.34
CA PHE A 282 -1.06 -5.28 -8.11
C PHE A 282 -0.69 -6.72 -7.74
N ALA A 283 0.57 -6.99 -7.38
CA ALA A 283 0.99 -8.27 -6.83
C ALA A 283 0.38 -8.52 -5.44
N HIS A 284 0.42 -7.53 -4.55
CA HIS A 284 -0.30 -7.55 -3.28
C HIS A 284 -1.82 -7.79 -3.47
N LEU A 285 -2.46 -7.17 -4.47
CA LEU A 285 -3.86 -7.47 -4.85
C LEU A 285 -4.11 -8.90 -5.35
N ARG A 286 -3.10 -9.61 -5.88
CA ARG A 286 -3.22 -11.02 -6.28
C ARG A 286 -2.97 -12.00 -5.14
N LEU A 287 -2.40 -11.53 -4.03
CA LEU A 287 -2.23 -12.25 -2.76
C LEU A 287 -3.21 -11.78 -1.68
N GLU A 288 -4.10 -10.85 -2.00
CA GLU A 288 -5.10 -10.28 -1.10
C GLU A 288 -4.52 -9.54 0.13
N GLU A 289 -3.25 -9.12 0.02
CA GLU A 289 -2.55 -8.21 0.92
C GLU A 289 -3.06 -6.75 0.71
N TYR A 290 -4.37 -6.54 0.92
CA TYR A 290 -5.07 -5.31 0.56
C TYR A 290 -4.53 -4.06 1.27
N GLY A 291 -4.04 -4.18 2.50
CA GLY A 291 -3.38 -3.10 3.25
C GLY A 291 -2.08 -2.66 2.58
N SER A 292 -1.20 -3.61 2.25
CA SER A 292 0.02 -3.35 1.47
C SER A 292 -0.30 -2.73 0.11
N ALA A 293 -1.36 -3.23 -0.56
CA ALA A 293 -1.83 -2.66 -1.82
C ALA A 293 -2.37 -1.22 -1.69
N ILE A 294 -3.03 -0.86 -0.60
CA ILE A 294 -3.48 0.52 -0.32
C ILE A 294 -2.30 1.44 -0.05
N GLN A 295 -1.29 0.97 0.69
CA GLN A 295 -0.06 1.73 0.98
C GLN A 295 0.69 2.02 -0.32
N ASP A 296 1.06 1.00 -1.09
CA ASP A 296 1.77 1.17 -2.37
C ASP A 296 0.97 1.99 -3.37
N ALA A 297 -0.33 1.76 -3.50
CA ALA A 297 -1.16 2.53 -4.42
C ALA A 297 -1.30 4.00 -3.98
N THR A 298 -1.22 4.31 -2.68
CA THR A 298 -1.13 5.68 -2.17
C THR A 298 0.21 6.32 -2.50
N SER A 299 1.34 5.62 -2.24
CA SER A 299 2.68 6.07 -2.64
C SER A 299 2.77 6.37 -4.14
N ALA A 300 2.15 5.53 -4.98
CA ALA A 300 2.07 5.76 -6.43
C ALA A 300 1.30 7.05 -6.80
N ILE A 301 0.23 7.38 -6.07
CA ILE A 301 -0.57 8.60 -6.24
C ILE A 301 0.18 9.85 -5.72
N GLU A 302 0.98 9.70 -4.66
CA GLU A 302 1.81 10.80 -4.12
C GLU A 302 2.97 11.15 -5.06
N ILE A 303 3.58 10.14 -5.70
CA ILE A 303 4.64 10.31 -6.70
C ILE A 303 4.10 10.90 -8.02
N ASP A 304 2.97 10.38 -8.54
CA ASP A 304 2.29 10.97 -9.70
C ASP A 304 0.76 11.05 -9.49
N PRO A 305 0.24 12.22 -9.04
CA PRO A 305 -1.20 12.47 -8.89
C PRO A 305 -2.02 12.42 -10.19
N LYS A 306 -1.41 12.20 -11.36
CA LYS A 306 -2.09 11.98 -12.65
C LYS A 306 -2.11 10.50 -13.06
N TYR A 307 -1.43 9.62 -12.32
CA TYR A 307 -1.32 8.21 -12.66
C TYR A 307 -2.60 7.45 -12.30
N SER A 308 -3.55 7.40 -13.23
CA SER A 308 -4.88 6.80 -13.03
C SER A 308 -4.86 5.35 -12.52
N LYS A 309 -3.82 4.59 -12.85
CA LYS A 309 -3.60 3.23 -12.33
C LYS A 309 -3.42 3.20 -10.81
N GLY A 310 -2.78 4.20 -10.19
CA GLY A 310 -2.64 4.28 -8.73
C GLY A 310 -4.00 4.32 -8.04
N TYR A 311 -4.87 5.26 -8.45
CA TYR A 311 -6.26 5.33 -7.99
C TYR A 311 -7.03 4.03 -8.26
N TYR A 312 -6.85 3.42 -9.43
CA TYR A 312 -7.48 2.13 -9.74
C TYR A 312 -7.03 1.00 -8.80
N ARG A 313 -5.73 0.92 -8.44
CA ARG A 313 -5.22 -0.10 -7.50
C ARG A 313 -5.74 0.14 -6.08
N ARG A 314 -5.73 1.37 -5.60
CA ARG A 314 -6.24 1.69 -4.25
C ARG A 314 -7.75 1.48 -4.16
N GLY A 315 -8.50 1.91 -5.18
CA GLY A 315 -9.93 1.65 -5.31
C GLY A 315 -10.24 0.16 -5.33
N ALA A 316 -9.45 -0.65 -6.04
CA ALA A 316 -9.58 -2.10 -6.03
C ALA A 316 -9.31 -2.72 -4.64
N ALA A 317 -8.28 -2.24 -3.94
CA ALA A 317 -7.88 -2.78 -2.64
C ALA A 317 -8.86 -2.42 -1.51
N HIS A 318 -9.33 -1.17 -1.46
CA HIS A 318 -10.44 -0.77 -0.59
C HIS A 318 -11.68 -1.64 -0.84
N LEU A 319 -11.92 -2.03 -2.09
CA LEU A 319 -13.12 -2.77 -2.47
C LEU A 319 -13.04 -4.28 -2.17
N GLY A 320 -11.84 -4.86 -2.18
CA GLY A 320 -11.59 -6.19 -1.61
C GLY A 320 -11.87 -6.22 -0.10
N LEU A 321 -11.55 -5.14 0.62
CA LEU A 321 -11.89 -4.94 2.04
C LEU A 321 -13.35 -4.51 2.31
N GLY A 322 -14.22 -4.49 1.30
CA GLY A 322 -15.60 -4.01 1.47
C GLY A 322 -15.71 -2.52 1.88
N LYS A 323 -14.64 -1.72 1.76
CA LYS A 323 -14.66 -0.27 2.02
C LYS A 323 -15.19 0.46 0.78
N PHE A 324 -16.45 0.17 0.43
CA PHE A 324 -17.13 0.63 -0.79
C PHE A 324 -17.21 2.16 -0.91
N LYS A 325 -17.34 2.87 0.23
CA LYS A 325 -17.41 4.34 0.30
C LYS A 325 -16.08 4.98 -0.10
N GLU A 326 -14.96 4.29 0.11
CA GLU A 326 -13.59 4.71 -0.20
C GLU A 326 -13.27 4.37 -1.64
N ALA A 327 -13.52 3.12 -2.04
CA ALA A 327 -13.38 2.65 -3.41
C ALA A 327 -14.14 3.53 -4.42
N LEU A 328 -15.36 3.96 -4.07
CA LEU A 328 -16.17 4.86 -4.90
C LEU A 328 -15.46 6.18 -5.22
N LYS A 329 -14.74 6.78 -4.25
CA LYS A 329 -14.00 8.04 -4.43
C LYS A 329 -12.89 7.87 -5.47
N ASP A 330 -12.14 6.77 -5.37
CA ASP A 330 -11.04 6.45 -6.29
C ASP A 330 -11.56 6.09 -7.69
N PHE A 331 -12.59 5.24 -7.83
CA PHE A 331 -13.15 4.93 -9.16
C PHE A 331 -13.82 6.13 -9.84
N GLN A 332 -14.42 7.06 -9.07
CA GLN A 332 -14.86 8.35 -9.59
C GLN A 332 -13.69 9.19 -10.13
N GLN A 333 -12.52 9.15 -9.48
CA GLN A 333 -11.33 9.85 -9.96
C GLN A 333 -10.74 9.20 -11.21
N VAL A 334 -10.65 7.86 -11.26
CA VAL A 334 -10.27 7.11 -12.48
C VAL A 334 -11.20 7.46 -13.63
N LYS A 335 -12.52 7.51 -13.42
CA LYS A 335 -13.50 7.86 -14.45
C LYS A 335 -13.35 9.29 -15.00
N LYS A 336 -12.89 10.26 -14.19
CA LYS A 336 -12.56 11.62 -14.65
C LYS A 336 -11.28 11.65 -15.50
N MET A 337 -10.26 10.86 -15.13
CA MET A 337 -8.99 10.77 -15.86
C MET A 337 -9.10 9.97 -17.16
N CYS A 338 -9.87 8.87 -17.13
CA CYS A 338 -9.98 7.89 -18.19
C CYS A 338 -11.47 7.67 -18.54
N PRO A 339 -12.16 8.67 -19.13
CA PRO A 339 -13.61 8.63 -19.35
C PRO A 339 -14.08 7.49 -20.27
N ASN A 340 -13.19 6.96 -21.11
CA ASN A 340 -13.48 5.89 -22.07
C ASN A 340 -13.12 4.48 -21.56
N ASP A 341 -12.61 4.34 -20.33
CA ASP A 341 -12.27 3.03 -19.75
C ASP A 341 -13.57 2.25 -19.41
N PRO A 342 -13.83 1.09 -20.04
CA PRO A 342 -15.05 0.33 -19.82
C PRO A 342 -15.07 -0.40 -18.47
N ASP A 343 -13.90 -0.84 -17.95
CA ASP A 343 -13.82 -1.57 -16.69
C ASP A 343 -13.92 -0.62 -15.49
N ALA A 344 -13.22 0.52 -15.53
CA ALA A 344 -13.41 1.57 -14.52
C ALA A 344 -14.86 2.09 -14.50
N THR A 345 -15.52 2.17 -15.66
CA THR A 345 -16.96 2.51 -15.74
C THR A 345 -17.84 1.42 -15.13
N LYS A 346 -17.51 0.14 -15.31
CA LYS A 346 -18.24 -0.98 -14.71
C LYS A 346 -18.04 -1.04 -13.19
N LYS A 347 -16.80 -0.93 -12.72
CA LYS A 347 -16.43 -0.94 -11.28
C LYS A 347 -17.02 0.25 -10.53
N LEU A 348 -17.05 1.44 -11.14
CA LEU A 348 -17.77 2.60 -10.60
C LEU A 348 -19.26 2.31 -10.35
N LYS A 349 -19.98 1.78 -11.34
CA LYS A 349 -21.42 1.49 -11.21
C LYS A 349 -21.72 0.43 -10.15
N GLU A 350 -20.89 -0.62 -10.05
CA GLU A 350 -21.05 -1.62 -8.98
C GLU A 350 -20.71 -1.04 -7.60
N CYS A 351 -19.75 -0.10 -7.47
CA CYS A 351 -19.54 0.66 -6.23
C CYS A 351 -20.75 1.50 -5.84
N GLU A 352 -21.33 2.24 -6.80
CA GLU A 352 -22.52 3.07 -6.57
C GLU A 352 -23.70 2.22 -6.08
N LYS A 353 -23.92 1.06 -6.71
CA LYS A 353 -24.93 0.06 -6.33
C LYS A 353 -24.64 -0.58 -4.96
N ALA A 354 -23.39 -0.90 -4.64
CA ALA A 354 -23.02 -1.47 -3.35
C ALA A 354 -23.15 -0.45 -2.20
N VAL A 355 -22.72 0.80 -2.40
CA VAL A 355 -22.95 1.89 -1.43
C VAL A 355 -24.44 2.18 -1.26
N MET A 356 -25.25 2.06 -2.32
CA MET A 356 -26.71 2.16 -2.22
C MET A 356 -27.32 0.98 -1.44
N LYS A 357 -26.87 -0.26 -1.67
CA LYS A 357 -27.30 -1.44 -0.88
C LYS A 357 -26.92 -1.27 0.60
N LEU A 358 -25.69 -0.87 0.90
CA LEU A 358 -25.24 -0.60 2.27
C LEU A 358 -26.09 0.48 2.93
N LYS A 359 -26.37 1.61 2.28
CA LYS A 359 -27.24 2.66 2.85
C LYS A 359 -28.66 2.18 3.12
N PHE A 360 -29.19 1.26 2.32
CA PHE A 360 -30.47 0.63 2.57
C PHE A 360 -30.40 -0.34 3.75
N GLU A 361 -29.37 -1.19 3.81
CA GLU A 361 -29.10 -2.12 4.92
C GLU A 361 -28.86 -1.38 6.25
N GLU A 362 -28.08 -0.28 6.24
CA GLU A 362 -27.86 0.66 7.36
C GLU A 362 -29.17 1.29 7.84
N ALA A 363 -30.12 1.57 6.93
CA ALA A 363 -31.39 2.23 7.25
C ALA A 363 -32.50 1.27 7.71
N ILE A 364 -32.40 -0.03 7.42
CA ILE A 364 -33.32 -1.07 7.94
C ILE A 364 -32.73 -1.86 9.12
N ALA A 365 -31.47 -1.60 9.50
CA ALA A 365 -30.80 -2.28 10.60
C ALA A 365 -31.47 -1.93 11.94
N ALA A 366 -32.32 -2.84 12.43
CA ALA A 366 -32.88 -2.73 13.78
C ALA A 366 -31.75 -2.61 14.84
N PRO A 367 -31.96 -1.80 15.89
CA PRO A 367 -31.07 -1.76 17.06
C PRO A 367 -30.82 -3.16 17.59
N GLU A 368 -29.60 -3.43 18.08
CA GLU A 368 -29.21 -4.78 18.51
C GLU A 368 -30.10 -5.31 19.65
N SER A 369 -30.58 -4.41 20.52
CA SER A 369 -31.56 -4.68 21.58
C SER A 369 -32.98 -5.01 21.11
N GLU A 370 -33.31 -4.77 19.83
CA GLU A 370 -34.62 -5.04 19.23
C GLU A 370 -34.59 -6.25 18.27
N ARG A 371 -33.41 -6.79 17.97
CA ARG A 371 -33.24 -8.00 17.17
C ARG A 371 -33.65 -9.22 17.99
N ARG A 372 -34.82 -9.78 17.70
CA ARG A 372 -35.15 -11.16 18.09
C ARG A 372 -34.25 -12.11 17.31
N SER A 373 -33.89 -13.24 17.93
CA SER A 373 -33.21 -14.31 17.21
C SER A 373 -34.09 -14.80 16.05
N ILE A 374 -33.48 -15.13 14.91
CA ILE A 374 -34.24 -15.77 13.84
C ILE A 374 -34.61 -17.21 14.21
N ALA A 375 -33.82 -17.87 15.08
CA ALA A 375 -34.12 -19.19 15.62
C ALA A 375 -35.45 -19.23 16.38
N GLU A 376 -35.81 -18.17 17.12
CA GLU A 376 -37.11 -18.05 17.80
C GLU A 376 -38.32 -18.09 16.84
N SER A 377 -38.10 -17.88 15.53
CA SER A 377 -39.14 -17.90 14.50
C SER A 377 -39.21 -19.20 13.69
N ILE A 378 -38.32 -20.16 13.95
CA ILE A 378 -38.15 -21.38 13.14
C ILE A 378 -38.40 -22.63 14.00
N ASP A 379 -39.56 -23.25 13.83
CA ASP A 379 -39.81 -24.60 14.35
C ASP A 379 -39.64 -25.64 13.23
N PHE A 380 -38.52 -26.36 13.24
CA PHE A 380 -38.25 -27.42 12.26
C PHE A 380 -39.21 -28.60 12.36
N HIS A 381 -39.90 -28.81 13.49
CA HIS A 381 -40.88 -29.89 13.63
C HIS A 381 -42.06 -29.71 12.67
N THR A 382 -42.47 -28.46 12.40
CA THR A 382 -43.56 -28.11 11.48
C THR A 382 -43.22 -28.30 9.99
N ILE A 383 -41.95 -28.54 9.66
CA ILE A 383 -41.50 -28.67 8.28
C ILE A 383 -41.66 -30.12 7.83
N ASP A 384 -42.71 -30.39 7.07
CA ASP A 384 -42.90 -31.67 6.38
C ASP A 384 -41.71 -32.01 5.47
N VAL A 385 -41.45 -33.31 5.27
CA VAL A 385 -40.44 -33.82 4.33
C VAL A 385 -41.15 -34.63 3.26
N GLU A 386 -40.97 -34.25 1.99
CA GLU A 386 -41.70 -34.85 0.90
C GLU A 386 -41.41 -36.36 0.73
N PRO A 387 -42.40 -37.19 0.34
CA PRO A 387 -42.20 -38.64 0.18
C PRO A 387 -41.13 -39.02 -0.85
N GLN A 388 -40.91 -38.17 -1.86
CA GLN A 388 -39.86 -38.35 -2.87
C GLN A 388 -38.45 -38.00 -2.38
N TYR A 389 -38.27 -37.43 -1.18
CA TYR A 389 -36.95 -37.16 -0.64
C TYR A 389 -36.24 -38.45 -0.20
N SER A 390 -35.15 -38.78 -0.89
CA SER A 390 -34.38 -40.02 -0.71
C SER A 390 -32.93 -39.79 -0.27
N GLY A 391 -32.65 -38.63 0.34
CA GLY A 391 -31.36 -38.35 1.00
C GLY A 391 -31.38 -38.71 2.48
N ALA A 392 -30.29 -38.42 3.19
CA ALA A 392 -30.15 -38.60 4.63
C ALA A 392 -31.30 -37.96 5.44
N ARG A 393 -31.83 -38.70 6.42
CA ARG A 393 -32.94 -38.28 7.30
C ARG A 393 -32.50 -38.42 8.76
N ILE A 394 -32.81 -37.42 9.58
CA ILE A 394 -32.67 -37.51 11.04
C ILE A 394 -33.99 -38.08 11.58
N ASP A 395 -33.92 -39.20 12.32
CA ASP A 395 -35.08 -39.84 12.93
C ASP A 395 -35.24 -39.37 14.38
N GLY A 396 -36.23 -38.50 14.60
CA GLY A 396 -36.37 -37.78 15.87
C GLY A 396 -35.34 -36.65 16.01
N ASP A 397 -34.87 -36.43 17.23
CA ASP A 397 -34.09 -35.23 17.58
C ASP A 397 -32.56 -35.46 17.61
N VAL A 398 -32.10 -36.72 17.49
CA VAL A 398 -30.69 -37.10 17.68
C VAL A 398 -29.98 -37.28 16.35
N VAL A 399 -28.89 -36.53 16.13
CA VAL A 399 -27.98 -36.72 14.99
C VAL A 399 -27.10 -37.95 15.25
N THR A 400 -27.20 -38.97 14.40
CA THR A 400 -26.47 -40.25 14.55
C THR A 400 -25.32 -40.38 13.54
N LEU A 401 -24.33 -41.25 13.83
CA LEU A 401 -23.24 -41.52 12.89
C LEU A 401 -23.76 -42.02 11.54
N ASP A 402 -24.72 -42.96 11.54
CA ASP A 402 -25.38 -43.47 10.33
C ASP A 402 -25.97 -42.33 9.47
N PHE A 403 -26.57 -41.32 10.11
CA PHE A 403 -27.07 -40.12 9.41
C PHE A 403 -25.91 -39.29 8.85
N VAL A 404 -24.84 -39.04 9.62
CA VAL A 404 -23.71 -38.22 9.17
C VAL A 404 -22.97 -38.89 8.01
N GLU A 405 -22.73 -40.20 8.06
CA GLU A 405 -22.16 -40.97 6.95
C GLU A 405 -23.07 -40.95 5.71
N LYS A 406 -24.38 -41.17 5.90
CA LYS A 406 -25.36 -41.09 4.82
C LYS A 406 -25.42 -39.70 4.20
N MET A 407 -25.32 -38.63 5.00
CA MET A 407 -25.31 -37.25 4.55
C MET A 407 -24.01 -36.92 3.80
N MET A 408 -22.86 -37.34 4.32
CA MET A 408 -21.57 -37.11 3.67
C MET A 408 -21.51 -37.75 2.28
N GLU A 409 -22.04 -38.97 2.13
CA GLU A 409 -22.13 -39.65 0.83
C GLU A 409 -23.15 -38.97 -0.11
N ASP A 410 -24.25 -38.41 0.41
CA ASP A 410 -25.17 -37.63 -0.42
C ASP A 410 -24.54 -36.32 -0.93
N PHE A 411 -23.81 -35.60 -0.08
CA PHE A 411 -23.02 -34.42 -0.46
C PHE A 411 -21.91 -34.76 -1.46
N LYS A 412 -21.20 -35.89 -1.26
CA LYS A 412 -20.17 -36.39 -2.20
C LYS A 412 -20.73 -36.62 -3.60
N ASN A 413 -22.00 -37.04 -3.68
CA ASN A 413 -22.78 -37.21 -4.91
C ASN A 413 -23.59 -35.95 -5.33
N GLN A 414 -23.26 -34.75 -4.80
CA GLN A 414 -23.90 -33.47 -5.14
C GLN A 414 -25.42 -33.40 -4.89
N LYS A 415 -25.95 -34.19 -3.94
CA LYS A 415 -27.34 -34.07 -3.48
C LYS A 415 -27.42 -33.08 -2.32
N PHE A 416 -28.59 -32.44 -2.16
CA PHE A 416 -28.85 -31.52 -1.05
C PHE A 416 -29.50 -32.23 0.14
N LEU A 417 -29.13 -31.81 1.36
CA LEU A 417 -29.85 -32.17 2.58
C LEU A 417 -31.21 -31.45 2.60
N HIS A 418 -32.29 -32.14 3.01
CA HIS A 418 -33.60 -31.49 3.11
C HIS A 418 -33.61 -30.39 4.17
N LYS A 419 -34.35 -29.30 3.88
CA LYS A 419 -34.36 -28.06 4.70
C LYS A 419 -34.73 -28.28 6.16
N ARG A 420 -35.62 -29.24 6.46
CA ARG A 420 -35.94 -29.65 7.84
C ARG A 420 -34.67 -30.01 8.63
N TYR A 421 -33.87 -30.92 8.09
CA TYR A 421 -32.69 -31.45 8.77
C TYR A 421 -31.54 -30.43 8.81
N ALA A 422 -31.43 -29.59 7.78
CA ALA A 422 -30.50 -28.45 7.79
C ALA A 422 -30.87 -27.44 8.90
N PHE A 423 -32.16 -27.11 9.10
CA PHE A 423 -32.58 -26.26 10.21
C PHE A 423 -32.30 -26.94 11.56
N GLN A 424 -32.65 -28.22 11.71
CA GLN A 424 -32.41 -28.99 12.94
C GLN A 424 -30.93 -28.96 13.37
N ILE A 425 -30.00 -29.28 12.46
CA ILE A 425 -28.55 -29.25 12.73
C ILE A 425 -28.07 -27.84 13.13
N VAL A 426 -28.48 -26.80 12.40
CA VAL A 426 -28.00 -25.43 12.64
C VAL A 426 -28.58 -24.86 13.94
N LEU A 427 -29.85 -25.14 14.25
CA LEU A 427 -30.51 -24.72 15.50
C LEU A 427 -29.91 -25.42 16.72
N GLN A 428 -29.69 -26.74 16.66
CA GLN A 428 -29.01 -27.48 17.73
C GLN A 428 -27.57 -26.98 17.93
N THR A 429 -26.82 -26.77 16.84
CA THR A 429 -25.45 -26.22 16.90
C THR A 429 -25.44 -24.84 17.54
N ARG A 430 -26.42 -23.97 17.24
CA ARG A 430 -26.56 -22.65 17.86
C ARG A 430 -26.62 -22.73 19.39
N GLU A 431 -27.50 -23.56 19.93
CA GLU A 431 -27.68 -23.73 21.38
C GLU A 431 -26.39 -24.23 22.04
N MET A 432 -25.76 -25.24 21.41
CA MET A 432 -24.51 -25.83 21.89
C MET A 432 -23.34 -24.83 21.88
N LEU A 433 -23.20 -24.02 20.83
CA LEU A 433 -22.15 -22.99 20.73
C LEU A 433 -22.44 -21.80 21.65
N GLN A 434 -23.71 -21.39 21.82
CA GLN A 434 -24.10 -20.28 22.67
C GLN A 434 -23.78 -20.55 24.16
N ALA A 435 -23.84 -21.81 24.59
CA ALA A 435 -23.47 -22.24 25.94
C ALA A 435 -21.95 -22.21 26.23
N LEU A 436 -21.09 -22.12 25.20
CA LEU A 436 -19.63 -22.14 25.37
C LEU A 436 -19.05 -20.78 25.80
N PRO A 437 -17.95 -20.76 26.57
CA PRO A 437 -17.14 -19.56 26.77
C PRO A 437 -16.44 -19.10 25.48
N SER A 438 -16.00 -17.84 25.44
CA SER A 438 -15.33 -17.28 24.24
C SER A 438 -13.89 -17.78 24.05
N LEU A 439 -13.30 -18.37 25.09
CA LEU A 439 -12.12 -19.21 25.04
C LEU A 439 -12.48 -20.56 25.69
N VAL A 440 -12.31 -21.66 24.95
CA VAL A 440 -12.67 -23.02 25.41
C VAL A 440 -11.40 -23.79 25.81
N ASP A 441 -11.37 -24.22 27.07
CA ASP A 441 -10.32 -25.07 27.61
C ASP A 441 -10.60 -26.54 27.26
N ILE A 442 -9.62 -27.22 26.66
CA ILE A 442 -9.71 -28.63 26.21
C ILE A 442 -8.74 -29.46 27.03
N HIS A 443 -9.23 -30.52 27.68
CA HIS A 443 -8.38 -31.52 28.33
C HIS A 443 -8.21 -32.76 27.43
N VAL A 444 -6.95 -33.13 27.18
CA VAL A 444 -6.55 -34.36 26.48
C VAL A 444 -5.87 -35.28 27.50
N PRO A 445 -6.47 -36.42 27.88
CA PRO A 445 -5.89 -37.35 28.83
C PRO A 445 -4.63 -38.06 28.30
N ASP A 446 -3.73 -38.47 29.20
CA ASP A 446 -2.52 -39.23 28.86
C ASP A 446 -2.82 -40.47 27.99
N GLY A 447 -2.07 -40.65 26.91
CA GLY A 447 -2.30 -41.72 25.93
C GLY A 447 -3.51 -41.50 25.01
N LYS A 448 -4.12 -40.31 25.02
CA LYS A 448 -5.05 -39.84 23.99
C LYS A 448 -4.40 -38.76 23.12
N HIS A 449 -4.91 -38.64 21.90
CA HIS A 449 -4.51 -37.61 20.95
C HIS A 449 -5.64 -36.63 20.66
N PHE A 450 -5.29 -35.53 20.01
CA PHE A 450 -6.19 -34.49 19.54
C PHE A 450 -5.69 -33.94 18.20
N THR A 451 -6.58 -33.76 17.22
CA THR A 451 -6.21 -33.26 15.88
C THR A 451 -6.60 -31.79 15.72
N VAL A 452 -5.72 -30.98 15.13
CA VAL A 452 -5.98 -29.57 14.79
C VAL A 452 -5.85 -29.37 13.29
N CYS A 453 -6.94 -28.97 12.66
CA CYS A 453 -7.02 -28.54 11.27
C CYS A 453 -7.14 -27.00 11.22
N GLY A 454 -6.56 -26.40 10.19
CA GLY A 454 -6.78 -25.00 9.85
C GLY A 454 -7.94 -24.81 8.87
N ASP A 455 -7.87 -23.70 8.14
CA ASP A 455 -8.84 -23.26 7.13
C ASP A 455 -9.15 -24.39 6.12
N VAL A 456 -10.43 -24.53 5.76
CA VAL A 456 -10.94 -25.54 4.81
C VAL A 456 -11.68 -24.90 3.63
N HIS A 457 -12.23 -23.68 3.80
CA HIS A 457 -12.74 -22.83 2.73
C HIS A 457 -13.61 -23.56 1.68
N GLY A 458 -14.62 -24.30 2.13
CA GLY A 458 -15.56 -25.00 1.25
C GLY A 458 -14.95 -26.06 0.33
N GLN A 459 -13.73 -26.55 0.61
CA GLN A 459 -13.12 -27.68 -0.10
C GLN A 459 -13.60 -29.02 0.48
N TYR A 460 -14.90 -29.29 0.31
CA TYR A 460 -15.59 -30.45 0.89
C TYR A 460 -14.94 -31.82 0.58
N TYR A 461 -14.39 -31.99 -0.62
CA TYR A 461 -13.77 -33.25 -1.01
C TYR A 461 -12.41 -33.47 -0.31
N ASP A 462 -11.68 -32.39 0.02
CA ASP A 462 -10.47 -32.45 0.84
C ASP A 462 -10.80 -32.65 2.33
N LEU A 463 -11.94 -32.15 2.82
CA LEU A 463 -12.44 -32.49 4.17
C LEU A 463 -12.69 -34.00 4.30
N LEU A 464 -13.30 -34.64 3.30
CA LEU A 464 -13.45 -36.09 3.27
C LEU A 464 -12.10 -36.81 3.23
N ASN A 465 -11.11 -36.28 2.51
CA ASN A 465 -9.74 -36.82 2.47
C ASN A 465 -9.05 -36.73 3.86
N ILE A 466 -9.24 -35.65 4.62
CA ILE A 466 -8.76 -35.54 6.01
C ILE A 466 -9.35 -36.69 6.86
N PHE A 467 -10.66 -36.94 6.75
CA PHE A 467 -11.31 -38.03 7.49
C PHE A 467 -10.92 -39.44 7.00
N GLU A 468 -10.61 -39.61 5.72
CA GLU A 468 -10.10 -40.88 5.17
C GLU A 468 -8.65 -41.16 5.64
N LEU A 469 -7.82 -40.12 5.74
CA LEU A 469 -6.41 -40.22 6.17
C LEU A 469 -6.21 -40.29 7.69
N ASN A 470 -7.07 -39.63 8.48
CA ASN A 470 -6.90 -39.47 9.94
C ASN A 470 -8.09 -40.00 10.75
N GLY A 471 -9.07 -40.65 10.10
CA GLY A 471 -10.27 -41.21 10.72
C GLY A 471 -11.38 -40.19 10.95
N LEU A 472 -12.62 -40.66 11.06
CA LEU A 472 -13.80 -39.83 11.36
C LEU A 472 -13.69 -39.19 12.76
N PRO A 473 -14.31 -38.00 12.99
CA PRO A 473 -14.44 -37.42 14.31
C PRO A 473 -15.20 -38.33 15.28
N SER A 474 -14.61 -38.59 16.45
CA SER A 474 -15.24 -39.34 17.54
C SER A 474 -14.65 -38.94 18.89
N GLU A 475 -15.19 -39.46 20.00
CA GLU A 475 -14.63 -39.18 21.34
C GLU A 475 -13.21 -39.74 21.52
N ASP A 476 -12.85 -40.78 20.77
CA ASP A 476 -11.49 -41.35 20.69
C ASP A 476 -10.63 -40.71 19.59
N ASN A 477 -11.22 -39.87 18.72
CA ASN A 477 -10.53 -39.17 17.64
C ASN A 477 -11.03 -37.72 17.51
N PRO A 478 -10.79 -36.86 18.52
CA PRO A 478 -11.33 -35.51 18.54
C PRO A 478 -10.57 -34.55 17.60
N TYR A 479 -11.31 -33.60 17.02
CA TYR A 479 -10.80 -32.57 16.11
C TYR A 479 -11.09 -31.15 16.62
N LEU A 480 -10.21 -30.20 16.33
CA LEU A 480 -10.51 -28.77 16.24
C LEU A 480 -10.32 -28.33 14.79
N PHE A 481 -11.33 -27.67 14.21
CA PHE A 481 -11.16 -26.88 12.99
C PHE A 481 -11.05 -25.40 13.38
N ASN A 482 -9.96 -24.77 12.99
CA ASN A 482 -9.51 -23.47 13.49
C ASN A 482 -10.01 -22.29 12.65
N GLY A 483 -11.33 -22.23 12.43
CA GLY A 483 -12.00 -21.21 11.60
C GLY A 483 -11.91 -21.46 10.10
N ASP A 484 -12.51 -20.55 9.34
CA ASP A 484 -12.50 -20.46 7.87
C ASP A 484 -12.92 -21.77 7.19
N PHE A 485 -14.10 -22.23 7.58
CA PHE A 485 -14.76 -23.41 7.04
C PHE A 485 -15.40 -23.12 5.67
N VAL A 486 -15.82 -21.88 5.46
CA VAL A 486 -16.65 -21.43 4.33
C VAL A 486 -15.95 -20.39 3.46
N ASP A 487 -16.69 -19.91 2.44
CA ASP A 487 -16.23 -19.03 1.36
C ASP A 487 -15.14 -19.66 0.47
N ARG A 488 -14.86 -19.02 -0.66
CA ARG A 488 -13.89 -19.45 -1.69
C ARG A 488 -14.28 -20.73 -2.42
N GLY A 489 -14.28 -21.88 -1.75
CA GLY A 489 -14.73 -23.15 -2.30
C GLY A 489 -16.25 -23.19 -2.44
N SER A 490 -16.72 -23.77 -3.54
CA SER A 490 -18.14 -23.80 -3.93
C SER A 490 -18.93 -24.99 -3.34
N PHE A 491 -18.38 -25.60 -2.29
CA PHE A 491 -19.00 -26.64 -1.47
C PHE A 491 -18.97 -26.24 0.03
N SER A 492 -19.08 -24.93 0.30
CA SER A 492 -19.07 -24.36 1.65
C SER A 492 -20.22 -24.85 2.52
N LEU A 493 -21.40 -25.07 1.93
CA LEU A 493 -22.57 -25.58 2.65
C LEU A 493 -22.40 -27.04 3.08
N GLU A 494 -21.81 -27.87 2.22
CA GLU A 494 -21.53 -29.28 2.50
C GLU A 494 -20.47 -29.42 3.59
N VAL A 495 -19.43 -28.56 3.60
CA VAL A 495 -18.46 -28.46 4.71
C VAL A 495 -19.18 -28.10 6.02
N ILE A 496 -19.86 -26.96 6.09
CA ILE A 496 -20.35 -26.44 7.38
C ILE A 496 -21.45 -27.32 7.98
N LEU A 497 -22.35 -27.90 7.16
CA LEU A 497 -23.35 -28.85 7.65
C LEU A 497 -22.73 -30.15 8.14
N THR A 498 -21.62 -30.61 7.53
CA THR A 498 -20.90 -31.80 8.01
C THR A 498 -20.22 -31.54 9.36
N LEU A 499 -19.51 -30.42 9.51
CA LEU A 499 -18.87 -30.01 10.76
C LEU A 499 -19.90 -29.82 11.90
N PHE A 500 -21.04 -29.19 11.59
CA PHE A 500 -22.13 -28.99 12.54
C PHE A 500 -22.85 -30.30 12.90
N ALA A 501 -23.04 -31.22 11.94
CA ALA A 501 -23.64 -32.52 12.23
C ALA A 501 -22.75 -33.38 13.14
N PHE A 502 -21.43 -33.39 12.94
CA PHE A 502 -20.50 -34.01 13.91
C PHE A 502 -20.59 -33.34 15.29
N LYS A 503 -20.78 -32.01 15.36
CA LYS A 503 -20.94 -31.29 16.64
C LYS A 503 -22.21 -31.71 17.38
N CYS A 504 -23.32 -31.87 16.66
CA CYS A 504 -24.59 -32.35 17.24
C CYS A 504 -24.54 -33.84 17.62
N MET A 505 -23.81 -34.66 16.86
CA MET A 505 -23.65 -36.10 17.10
C MET A 505 -22.83 -36.41 18.36
N SER A 506 -21.71 -35.71 18.55
CA SER A 506 -20.91 -35.78 19.78
C SER A 506 -20.25 -34.42 20.07
N PRO A 507 -20.64 -33.73 21.17
CA PRO A 507 -20.10 -32.40 21.50
C PRO A 507 -18.59 -32.39 21.74
N SER A 508 -18.01 -33.54 22.09
CA SER A 508 -16.59 -33.79 22.42
C SER A 508 -15.76 -34.24 21.21
N ALA A 509 -16.38 -34.80 20.17
CA ALA A 509 -15.70 -35.27 18.97
C ALA A 509 -15.18 -34.13 18.07
N ILE A 510 -15.78 -32.94 18.12
CA ILE A 510 -15.37 -31.81 17.29
C ILE A 510 -15.51 -30.46 18.00
N TYR A 511 -14.51 -29.60 17.80
CA TYR A 511 -14.42 -28.23 18.27
C TYR A 511 -14.28 -27.32 17.05
N LEU A 512 -14.83 -26.12 17.13
CA LEU A 512 -14.91 -25.17 16.02
C LEU A 512 -14.55 -23.79 16.56
N ALA A 513 -13.43 -23.22 16.10
CA ALA A 513 -13.11 -21.81 16.35
C ALA A 513 -13.75 -20.93 15.27
N ARG A 514 -14.01 -19.66 15.57
CA ARG A 514 -14.40 -18.67 14.56
C ARG A 514 -13.17 -18.22 13.78
N GLY A 515 -13.24 -18.22 12.46
CA GLY A 515 -12.29 -17.52 11.59
C GLY A 515 -12.83 -16.17 11.12
N ASN A 516 -12.08 -15.44 10.28
CA ASN A 516 -12.57 -14.17 9.76
C ASN A 516 -13.64 -14.36 8.67
N HIS A 517 -13.66 -15.50 7.97
CA HIS A 517 -14.69 -15.83 7.00
C HIS A 517 -16.02 -16.31 7.64
N GLU A 518 -16.07 -16.63 8.94
CA GLU A 518 -17.34 -16.74 9.68
C GLU A 518 -17.90 -15.36 10.09
N SER A 519 -18.04 -14.46 9.12
CA SER A 519 -18.58 -13.10 9.27
C SER A 519 -19.43 -12.67 8.06
N LYS A 520 -20.48 -11.88 8.31
CA LYS A 520 -21.41 -11.39 7.27
C LYS A 520 -20.74 -10.43 6.28
N SER A 521 -19.64 -9.79 6.67
CA SER A 521 -18.80 -8.98 5.79
C SER A 521 -18.10 -9.85 4.74
N MET A 522 -17.53 -11.00 5.13
CA MET A 522 -16.87 -11.91 4.19
C MET A 522 -17.86 -12.72 3.35
N ASN A 523 -18.89 -13.31 3.96
CA ASN A 523 -19.81 -14.22 3.27
C ASN A 523 -20.59 -13.55 2.12
N LYS A 524 -20.90 -12.24 2.25
CA LYS A 524 -21.48 -11.39 1.19
C LYS A 524 -20.59 -11.26 -0.06
N ILE A 525 -19.30 -11.46 0.10
CA ILE A 525 -18.26 -11.07 -0.84
C ILE A 525 -17.64 -12.33 -1.48
N TYR A 526 -17.34 -13.35 -0.67
CA TYR A 526 -16.49 -14.49 -1.05
C TYR A 526 -17.19 -15.83 -1.30
N GLY A 527 -18.53 -15.92 -1.23
CA GLY A 527 -19.27 -17.07 -1.75
C GLY A 527 -20.46 -17.54 -0.91
N PHE A 528 -20.29 -17.66 0.40
CA PHE A 528 -21.17 -18.44 1.26
C PHE A 528 -22.59 -17.88 1.33
N GLU A 529 -22.78 -16.54 1.37
CA GLU A 529 -24.13 -15.96 1.29
C GLU A 529 -24.82 -16.32 -0.04
N GLY A 530 -24.08 -16.28 -1.15
CA GLY A 530 -24.61 -16.65 -2.47
C GLY A 530 -24.92 -18.14 -2.59
N GLU A 531 -24.08 -18.98 -1.99
CA GLU A 531 -24.24 -20.44 -1.99
C GLU A 531 -25.45 -20.86 -1.15
N VAL A 532 -25.59 -20.31 0.06
CA VAL A 532 -26.75 -20.53 0.95
C VAL A 532 -28.04 -20.01 0.29
N ARG A 533 -28.03 -18.83 -0.33
CA ARG A 533 -29.18 -18.33 -1.12
C ARG A 533 -29.55 -19.27 -2.26
N SER A 534 -28.57 -19.89 -2.91
CA SER A 534 -28.77 -20.76 -4.08
C SER A 534 -29.19 -22.19 -3.74
N LYS A 535 -28.64 -22.78 -2.68
CA LYS A 535 -28.91 -24.16 -2.25
C LYS A 535 -30.07 -24.24 -1.24
N LEU A 536 -30.30 -23.20 -0.44
CA LEU A 536 -31.31 -23.15 0.62
C LEU A 536 -32.30 -21.99 0.45
N ASN A 537 -32.18 -20.89 1.21
CA ASN A 537 -33.00 -19.66 1.13
C ASN A 537 -32.37 -18.51 1.97
N GLU A 538 -33.05 -17.36 2.04
CA GLU A 538 -32.63 -16.19 2.84
C GLU A 538 -32.57 -16.46 4.35
N THR A 539 -33.55 -17.19 4.89
CA THR A 539 -33.65 -17.51 6.32
C THR A 539 -32.39 -18.23 6.83
N PHE A 540 -31.79 -19.10 6.00
CA PHE A 540 -30.52 -19.73 6.34
C PHE A 540 -29.34 -18.76 6.34
N VAL A 541 -29.30 -17.71 5.50
CA VAL A 541 -28.23 -16.70 5.52
C VAL A 541 -28.20 -15.99 6.88
N GLU A 542 -29.37 -15.56 7.35
CA GLU A 542 -29.49 -14.85 8.62
C GLU A 542 -29.26 -15.78 9.82
N LEU A 543 -29.74 -17.02 9.75
CA LEU A 543 -29.49 -18.03 10.78
C LEU A 543 -28.00 -18.41 10.87
N PHE A 544 -27.32 -18.69 9.75
CA PHE A 544 -25.88 -18.99 9.77
C PHE A 544 -25.06 -17.83 10.33
N ALA A 545 -25.39 -16.58 9.97
CA ALA A 545 -24.73 -15.40 10.55
C ALA A 545 -24.93 -15.31 12.07
N GLU A 546 -26.11 -15.65 12.59
CA GLU A 546 -26.36 -15.73 14.04
C GLU A 546 -25.53 -16.85 14.69
N VAL A 547 -25.50 -18.07 14.11
CA VAL A 547 -24.71 -19.20 14.66
C VAL A 547 -23.20 -18.94 14.59
N PHE A 548 -22.71 -18.27 13.56
CA PHE A 548 -21.31 -17.85 13.45
C PHE A 548 -20.92 -16.86 14.56
N CYS A 549 -21.86 -16.02 15.02
CA CYS A 549 -21.64 -15.17 16.19
C CYS A 549 -21.59 -15.96 17.52
N CYS A 550 -21.99 -17.23 17.54
CA CYS A 550 -21.85 -18.10 18.72
C CYS A 550 -20.52 -18.87 18.78
N LEU A 551 -19.77 -18.98 17.68
CA LEU A 551 -18.50 -19.73 17.63
C LEU A 551 -17.44 -19.15 18.60
N PRO A 552 -16.79 -19.98 19.46
CA PRO A 552 -15.66 -19.57 20.29
C PRO A 552 -14.50 -18.94 19.49
N LEU A 553 -13.78 -17.99 20.09
CA LEU A 553 -12.71 -17.23 19.42
C LEU A 553 -11.32 -17.87 19.56
N ALA A 554 -11.12 -18.69 20.59
CA ALA A 554 -9.87 -19.41 20.85
C ALA A 554 -10.09 -20.70 21.65
N HIS A 555 -9.11 -21.58 21.60
CA HIS A 555 -9.06 -22.81 22.40
C HIS A 555 -7.71 -22.94 23.13
N VAL A 556 -7.68 -23.66 24.25
CA VAL A 556 -6.44 -23.97 24.98
C VAL A 556 -6.38 -25.46 25.31
N ILE A 557 -5.40 -26.18 24.77
CA ILE A 557 -5.19 -27.62 25.06
C ILE A 557 -4.27 -27.76 26.27
N ASN A 558 -4.74 -28.47 27.31
CA ASN A 558 -4.01 -28.84 28.53
C ASN A 558 -3.25 -27.66 29.18
N GLU A 559 -3.83 -26.46 29.17
CA GLU A 559 -3.20 -25.21 29.65
C GLU A 559 -1.87 -24.83 28.95
N LYS A 560 -1.50 -25.51 27.84
CA LYS A 560 -0.18 -25.36 27.19
C LYS A 560 -0.18 -24.85 25.76
N ILE A 561 -1.14 -25.27 24.94
CA ILE A 561 -1.19 -24.86 23.52
C ILE A 561 -2.38 -23.92 23.34
N PHE A 562 -2.13 -22.67 23.01
CA PHE A 562 -3.16 -21.69 22.66
C PHE A 562 -3.42 -21.74 21.14
N ILE A 563 -4.69 -21.87 20.76
CA ILE A 563 -5.12 -22.05 19.38
C ILE A 563 -6.13 -20.96 19.01
N VAL A 564 -5.85 -20.29 17.91
CA VAL A 564 -6.54 -19.08 17.43
C VAL A 564 -6.53 -19.07 15.91
N HIS A 565 -7.58 -18.62 15.22
CA HIS A 565 -7.56 -18.54 13.76
C HIS A 565 -6.50 -17.54 13.25
N GLY A 566 -6.66 -16.25 13.60
CA GLY A 566 -5.79 -15.16 13.18
C GLY A 566 -4.48 -15.12 13.95
N GLY A 567 -4.44 -14.46 15.10
CA GLY A 567 -3.18 -14.31 15.85
C GLY A 567 -3.26 -13.50 17.14
N LEU A 568 -2.18 -12.76 17.44
CA LEU A 568 -1.98 -12.04 18.70
C LEU A 568 -2.27 -10.53 18.57
N PHE A 569 -2.15 -9.84 19.71
CA PHE A 569 -2.79 -8.55 19.99
C PHE A 569 -1.88 -7.33 19.80
N SER A 570 -2.50 -6.17 19.56
CA SER A 570 -1.85 -4.85 19.40
C SER A 570 -1.17 -4.36 20.68
N VAL A 571 -1.65 -4.81 21.84
CA VAL A 571 -1.11 -4.49 23.16
C VAL A 571 -0.47 -5.73 23.81
N ASP A 572 0.53 -5.50 24.67
CA ASP A 572 1.07 -6.52 25.56
C ASP A 572 0.21 -6.61 26.84
N GLY A 573 0.40 -7.66 27.65
CA GLY A 573 -0.35 -7.84 28.90
C GLY A 573 -1.64 -8.67 28.82
N VAL A 574 -2.16 -8.93 27.61
CA VAL A 574 -3.43 -9.65 27.40
C VAL A 574 -3.40 -11.06 27.98
N LYS A 575 -4.44 -11.40 28.75
CA LYS A 575 -4.57 -12.68 29.46
C LYS A 575 -5.67 -13.58 28.88
N LEU A 576 -5.59 -14.88 29.18
CA LEU A 576 -6.64 -15.84 28.84
C LEU A 576 -8.00 -15.50 29.51
N SER A 577 -8.00 -14.78 30.64
CA SER A 577 -9.21 -14.22 31.25
C SER A 577 -9.92 -13.23 30.32
N ASP A 578 -9.15 -12.39 29.65
CA ASP A 578 -9.64 -11.25 28.89
C ASP A 578 -10.31 -11.78 27.62
N ILE A 579 -9.65 -12.72 26.93
CA ILE A 579 -10.20 -13.45 25.77
C ILE A 579 -11.48 -14.20 26.16
N ARG A 580 -11.49 -14.89 27.31
CA ARG A 580 -12.66 -15.61 27.82
C ARG A 580 -13.83 -14.68 28.18
N SER A 581 -13.54 -13.40 28.49
CA SER A 581 -14.52 -12.36 28.80
C SER A 581 -15.10 -11.61 27.58
N ILE A 582 -14.55 -11.81 26.37
CA ILE A 582 -15.06 -11.15 25.16
C ILE A 582 -16.52 -11.55 24.92
N ASN A 583 -17.43 -10.56 24.89
CA ASN A 583 -18.76 -10.76 24.34
C ASN A 583 -18.66 -10.91 22.81
N ARG A 584 -18.69 -12.17 22.35
CA ARG A 584 -18.45 -12.53 20.94
C ARG A 584 -19.72 -12.55 20.07
N PHE A 585 -20.90 -12.34 20.65
CA PHE A 585 -22.21 -12.52 20.02
C PHE A 585 -22.59 -11.36 19.07
N CYS A 586 -21.66 -10.98 18.21
CA CYS A 586 -21.76 -9.88 17.25
C CYS A 586 -20.89 -10.16 16.01
N GLU A 587 -21.00 -9.32 14.98
CA GLU A 587 -20.00 -9.27 13.91
C GLU A 587 -18.67 -8.73 14.44
N PRO A 588 -17.50 -9.17 13.92
CA PRO A 588 -16.21 -8.65 14.35
C PRO A 588 -16.12 -7.12 14.20
N PRO A 589 -15.67 -6.39 15.25
CA PRO A 589 -15.43 -4.93 15.16
C PRO A 589 -14.25 -4.59 14.24
N GLU A 590 -14.09 -3.32 13.85
CA GLU A 590 -12.93 -2.87 13.06
C GLU A 590 -11.61 -2.82 13.87
N GLU A 591 -11.67 -2.90 15.21
CA GLU A 591 -10.49 -2.83 16.10
C GLU A 591 -10.68 -3.62 17.41
N GLY A 592 -9.59 -3.84 18.15
CA GLY A 592 -9.59 -4.49 19.47
C GLY A 592 -9.51 -6.03 19.42
N LEU A 593 -9.52 -6.66 20.60
CA LEU A 593 -9.14 -8.08 20.77
C LEU A 593 -9.89 -9.05 19.85
N MET A 594 -11.21 -8.86 19.64
CA MET A 594 -12.01 -9.71 18.77
C MET A 594 -11.72 -9.52 17.28
N CYS A 595 -11.24 -8.34 16.86
CA CYS A 595 -10.71 -8.15 15.51
C CYS A 595 -9.35 -8.85 15.38
N GLU A 596 -8.44 -8.59 16.32
CA GLU A 596 -7.04 -9.04 16.26
C GLU A 596 -6.91 -10.56 16.32
N ILE A 597 -7.71 -11.22 17.16
CA ILE A 597 -7.75 -12.69 17.28
C ILE A 597 -8.20 -13.38 15.97
N LEU A 598 -8.95 -12.68 15.12
CA LEU A 598 -9.43 -13.19 13.82
C LEU A 598 -8.57 -12.72 12.63
N TRP A 599 -7.85 -11.60 12.74
CA TRP A 599 -7.23 -10.96 11.57
C TRP A 599 -5.70 -10.80 11.61
N SER A 600 -5.04 -10.92 12.76
CA SER A 600 -3.60 -10.66 12.89
C SER A 600 -2.71 -11.75 12.28
N ASP A 601 -1.54 -11.34 11.80
CA ASP A 601 -0.52 -12.22 11.17
C ASP A 601 0.84 -12.15 11.90
N PRO A 602 1.64 -13.23 11.90
CA PRO A 602 3.03 -13.18 12.36
C PRO A 602 3.90 -12.26 11.46
N GLN A 603 5.06 -11.84 11.97
CA GLN A 603 6.12 -11.24 11.14
C GLN A 603 7.51 -11.67 11.61
N PRO A 604 8.47 -11.90 10.70
CA PRO A 604 9.80 -12.40 11.05
C PRO A 604 10.65 -11.39 11.86
N LEU A 605 10.31 -10.10 11.82
CA LEU A 605 11.00 -9.06 12.57
C LEU A 605 10.33 -8.81 13.94
N PRO A 606 11.10 -8.52 15.01
CA PRO A 606 10.52 -8.14 16.31
C PRO A 606 9.64 -6.89 16.26
N GLY A 607 8.78 -6.74 17.26
CA GLY A 607 7.86 -5.63 17.45
C GLY A 607 6.47 -5.89 16.86
N ARG A 608 5.82 -4.83 16.39
CA ARG A 608 4.51 -4.86 15.72
C ARG A 608 4.54 -3.97 14.49
N GLY A 609 3.77 -4.32 13.47
CA GLY A 609 3.63 -3.56 12.23
C GLY A 609 2.17 -3.45 11.77
N PRO A 610 1.90 -2.64 10.73
CA PRO A 610 0.58 -2.58 10.11
C PRO A 610 0.29 -3.91 9.41
N SER A 611 -0.88 -4.49 9.65
CA SER A 611 -1.31 -5.71 8.95
C SER A 611 -1.27 -5.51 7.43
N LYS A 612 -0.69 -6.48 6.73
CA LYS A 612 -0.69 -6.53 5.26
C LYS A 612 -2.11 -6.56 4.69
N ARG A 613 -3.08 -7.07 5.46
CA ARG A 613 -4.51 -7.11 5.09
C ARG A 613 -5.19 -5.77 5.29
N GLY A 614 -4.65 -4.86 6.11
CA GLY A 614 -5.27 -3.56 6.41
C GLY A 614 -6.36 -3.63 7.48
N VAL A 615 -6.38 -4.72 8.25
CA VAL A 615 -7.22 -5.02 9.42
C VAL A 615 -6.45 -5.98 10.33
N GLY A 616 -6.57 -5.86 11.65
CA GLY A 616 -5.63 -6.48 12.59
C GLY A 616 -4.22 -5.87 12.51
N LEU A 617 -3.19 -6.60 12.98
CA LEU A 617 -1.78 -6.18 12.93
C LEU A 617 -0.85 -7.30 12.48
N SER A 618 0.42 -6.95 12.21
CA SER A 618 1.51 -7.94 12.17
C SER A 618 2.27 -7.94 13.50
N PHE A 619 2.57 -9.11 14.08
CA PHE A 619 3.23 -9.24 15.39
C PHE A 619 4.49 -10.13 15.35
N GLY A 620 5.57 -9.70 16.00
CA GLY A 620 6.87 -10.38 15.98
C GLY A 620 7.05 -11.48 17.02
N ALA A 621 8.17 -12.20 16.90
CA ALA A 621 8.54 -13.30 17.80
C ALA A 621 8.67 -12.90 19.28
N ASP A 622 8.98 -11.65 19.58
CA ASP A 622 9.03 -11.11 20.94
C ASP A 622 7.62 -10.95 21.55
N VAL A 623 6.61 -10.57 20.74
CA VAL A 623 5.20 -10.51 21.15
C VAL A 623 4.70 -11.91 21.51
N THR A 624 4.98 -12.90 20.65
CA THR A 624 4.63 -14.30 20.91
C THR A 624 5.30 -14.83 22.19
N LYS A 625 6.60 -14.57 22.38
CA LYS A 625 7.32 -15.00 23.58
C LYS A 625 6.77 -14.35 24.86
N ARG A 626 6.45 -13.05 24.84
CA ARG A 626 5.80 -12.37 25.97
C ARG A 626 4.44 -13.00 26.29
N PHE A 627 3.54 -13.07 25.31
CA PHE A 627 2.19 -13.62 25.52
C PHE A 627 2.20 -15.04 26.10
N LEU A 628 3.09 -15.91 25.59
CA LEU A 628 3.24 -17.28 26.09
C LEU A 628 3.74 -17.30 27.55
N GLN A 629 4.85 -16.61 27.85
CA GLN A 629 5.41 -16.50 29.20
C GLN A 629 4.41 -15.92 30.20
N GLU A 630 3.67 -14.89 29.78
CA GLU A 630 2.69 -14.17 30.59
C GLU A 630 1.41 -14.95 30.90
N ASN A 631 1.19 -16.09 30.25
CA ASN A 631 0.04 -16.97 30.40
C ASN A 631 0.44 -18.44 30.69
N ASN A 632 1.72 -18.73 30.97
CA ASN A 632 2.30 -20.06 31.23
C ASN A 632 2.19 -21.11 30.09
N LEU A 633 1.89 -20.64 28.88
CA LEU A 633 1.74 -21.44 27.66
C LEU A 633 3.10 -21.78 27.04
N ASP A 634 3.13 -22.87 26.27
CA ASP A 634 4.34 -23.33 25.56
C ASP A 634 4.32 -23.06 24.06
N LEU A 635 3.15 -22.97 23.41
CA LEU A 635 3.00 -22.86 21.95
C LEU A 635 1.75 -22.07 21.55
N VAL A 636 1.85 -21.28 20.46
CA VAL A 636 0.70 -20.78 19.69
C VAL A 636 0.53 -21.62 18.42
N VAL A 637 -0.70 -22.05 18.12
CA VAL A 637 -1.09 -22.60 16.80
C VAL A 637 -2.11 -21.67 16.16
N ARG A 638 -1.95 -21.38 14.88
CA ARG A 638 -2.88 -20.53 14.11
C ARG A 638 -3.02 -20.96 12.66
N SER A 639 -3.91 -20.32 11.90
CA SER A 639 -4.22 -20.70 10.52
C SER A 639 -4.17 -19.48 9.58
N HIS A 640 -5.23 -19.06 8.88
CA HIS A 640 -5.40 -17.74 8.23
C HIS A 640 -4.44 -17.37 7.06
N GLU A 641 -3.28 -18.02 6.94
CA GLU A 641 -2.32 -17.85 5.83
C GLU A 641 -2.08 -19.17 5.09
N VAL A 642 -2.19 -19.13 3.76
CA VAL A 642 -1.75 -20.21 2.87
C VAL A 642 -0.23 -20.38 3.02
N LYS A 643 0.23 -21.60 3.33
CA LYS A 643 1.66 -21.98 3.35
C LYS A 643 1.89 -23.11 2.35
N ASP A 644 3.00 -23.08 1.61
CA ASP A 644 3.26 -24.01 0.49
C ASP A 644 3.23 -25.49 0.90
N GLU A 645 3.77 -25.82 2.08
CA GLU A 645 3.78 -27.18 2.65
C GLU A 645 2.55 -27.47 3.54
N GLY A 646 1.54 -26.59 3.55
CA GLY A 646 0.36 -26.67 4.42
C GLY A 646 0.60 -26.22 5.86
N TYR A 647 1.85 -25.95 6.23
CA TYR A 647 2.23 -25.40 7.54
C TYR A 647 3.50 -24.54 7.45
N GLU A 648 3.75 -23.74 8.49
CA GLU A 648 5.05 -23.12 8.73
C GLU A 648 5.34 -23.07 10.24
N ILE A 649 6.61 -23.22 10.64
CA ILE A 649 7.04 -23.13 12.04
C ILE A 649 7.83 -21.84 12.21
N GLU A 650 7.28 -20.92 13.00
CA GLU A 650 7.68 -19.53 13.07
C GLU A 650 8.10 -19.14 14.50
N HIS A 651 8.67 -17.94 14.66
CA HIS A 651 8.99 -17.33 15.95
C HIS A 651 9.82 -18.24 16.90
N ASP A 652 10.90 -18.84 16.38
CA ASP A 652 11.77 -19.79 17.09
C ASP A 652 11.04 -21.05 17.62
N GLY A 653 10.06 -21.55 16.87
CA GLY A 653 9.25 -22.72 17.25
C GLY A 653 8.18 -22.42 18.31
N LYS A 654 7.82 -21.14 18.49
CA LYS A 654 6.76 -20.70 19.41
C LYS A 654 5.45 -20.32 18.73
N LEU A 655 5.43 -20.26 17.40
CA LEU A 655 4.21 -20.18 16.60
C LEU A 655 4.25 -21.25 15.51
N ILE A 656 3.11 -21.90 15.24
CA ILE A 656 2.92 -22.76 14.07
C ILE A 656 1.69 -22.28 13.32
N THR A 657 1.87 -21.97 12.04
CA THR A 657 0.75 -21.79 11.11
C THR A 657 0.39 -23.16 10.51
N VAL A 658 -0.89 -23.53 10.49
CA VAL A 658 -1.43 -24.75 9.86
C VAL A 658 -2.64 -24.41 9.01
N PHE A 659 -2.67 -24.91 7.77
CA PHE A 659 -3.67 -24.58 6.75
C PHE A 659 -4.13 -25.87 6.06
N SER A 660 -5.44 -26.13 6.02
CA SER A 660 -6.00 -27.44 5.65
C SER A 660 -6.72 -27.48 4.29
N ALA A 661 -6.61 -26.41 3.48
CA ALA A 661 -7.12 -26.35 2.11
C ALA A 661 -5.97 -26.55 1.08
N PRO A 662 -5.69 -27.79 0.63
CA PRO A 662 -4.65 -28.06 -0.37
C PRO A 662 -5.04 -27.49 -1.75
N ASN A 663 -4.05 -27.12 -2.58
CA ASN A 663 -4.25 -26.51 -3.89
C ASN A 663 -5.28 -25.37 -3.89
N TYR A 664 -5.18 -24.46 -2.93
CA TYR A 664 -6.19 -23.46 -2.60
C TYR A 664 -6.72 -22.71 -3.83
N CYS A 665 -8.04 -22.59 -3.91
CA CYS A 665 -8.76 -21.97 -5.03
C CYS A 665 -8.38 -22.52 -6.42
N ASP A 666 -8.11 -23.82 -6.50
CA ASP A 666 -7.69 -24.61 -7.67
C ASP A 666 -6.39 -24.11 -8.35
N GLN A 667 -5.62 -23.24 -7.68
CA GLN A 667 -4.61 -22.40 -8.35
C GLN A 667 -3.29 -22.23 -7.59
N MET A 668 -3.27 -22.42 -6.27
CA MET A 668 -2.06 -22.17 -5.47
C MET A 668 -1.06 -23.32 -5.49
N GLY A 669 -1.50 -24.57 -5.70
CA GLY A 669 -0.62 -25.75 -5.74
C GLY A 669 -0.01 -26.16 -4.40
N ASN A 670 -0.36 -25.51 -3.30
CA ASN A 670 0.10 -25.82 -1.94
C ASN A 670 -0.39 -27.20 -1.46
N LYS A 671 0.28 -27.76 -0.46
CA LYS A 671 -0.25 -28.86 0.38
C LYS A 671 -1.22 -28.32 1.42
N GLY A 672 -2.04 -29.20 1.97
CA GLY A 672 -2.74 -29.00 3.23
C GLY A 672 -1.99 -29.71 4.35
N ALA A 673 -2.21 -29.31 5.59
CA ALA A 673 -1.71 -30.02 6.76
C ALA A 673 -2.73 -30.05 7.90
N PHE A 674 -2.51 -30.97 8.83
CA PHE A 674 -3.14 -31.00 10.16
C PHE A 674 -2.09 -31.40 11.21
N ILE A 675 -2.31 -31.01 12.47
CA ILE A 675 -1.40 -31.33 13.58
C ILE A 675 -2.07 -32.32 14.52
N ARG A 676 -1.43 -33.44 14.82
CA ARG A 676 -1.81 -34.32 15.94
C ARG A 676 -0.97 -33.96 17.16
N PHE A 677 -1.63 -33.78 18.30
CA PHE A 677 -1.02 -33.63 19.62
C PHE A 677 -1.36 -34.86 20.47
N GLU A 678 -0.41 -35.42 21.20
CA GLU A 678 -0.63 -36.60 22.06
C GLU A 678 -0.16 -36.29 23.48
N ALA A 679 -1.01 -36.53 24.48
CA ALA A 679 -0.71 -36.23 25.88
C ALA A 679 0.06 -37.38 26.56
N PRO A 680 0.99 -37.10 27.49
CA PRO A 680 1.28 -35.79 28.10
C PRO A 680 2.29 -34.92 27.34
N ASP A 681 2.97 -35.45 26.31
CA ASP A 681 4.14 -34.79 25.68
C ASP A 681 3.78 -33.57 24.81
N LEU A 682 2.58 -33.58 24.21
CA LEU A 682 1.96 -32.48 23.45
C LEU A 682 2.87 -31.87 22.37
N LYS A 683 3.80 -32.66 21.81
CA LYS A 683 4.59 -32.26 20.65
C LYS A 683 3.71 -32.23 19.38
N PRO A 684 3.88 -31.22 18.50
CA PRO A 684 3.14 -31.14 17.25
C PRO A 684 3.65 -32.20 16.25
N ASN A 685 2.87 -33.25 16.03
CA ASN A 685 3.07 -34.20 14.94
C ASN A 685 2.30 -33.71 13.70
N ILE A 686 3.00 -32.99 12.81
CA ILE A 686 2.40 -32.36 11.63
C ILE A 686 2.35 -33.35 10.47
N VAL A 687 1.16 -33.58 9.92
CA VAL A 687 0.92 -34.46 8.77
C VAL A 687 0.48 -33.60 7.59
N THR A 688 1.12 -33.76 6.44
CA THR A 688 0.79 -33.03 5.20
C THR A 688 0.08 -33.93 4.20
N PHE A 689 -0.80 -33.34 3.37
CA PHE A 689 -1.59 -34.03 2.36
C PHE A 689 -1.78 -33.16 1.11
N SER A 690 -2.17 -33.80 0.01
CA SER A 690 -2.41 -33.15 -1.29
C SER A 690 -3.91 -33.10 -1.62
N ALA A 691 -4.29 -32.23 -2.55
CA ALA A 691 -5.68 -32.07 -2.96
C ALA A 691 -6.21 -33.29 -3.70
N VAL A 692 -7.51 -33.59 -3.53
CA VAL A 692 -8.22 -34.66 -4.24
C VAL A 692 -9.15 -34.12 -5.33
N PRO A 693 -9.52 -34.93 -6.35
CA PRO A 693 -10.46 -34.50 -7.38
C PRO A 693 -11.85 -34.17 -6.83
N HIS A 694 -12.41 -33.05 -7.26
CA HIS A 694 -13.78 -32.60 -6.99
C HIS A 694 -14.54 -32.35 -8.32
N PRO A 695 -15.88 -32.15 -8.28
CA PRO A 695 -16.67 -31.76 -9.46
C PRO A 695 -16.24 -30.41 -10.05
N ASP A 696 -16.53 -30.18 -11.35
CA ASP A 696 -16.28 -28.90 -12.06
C ASP A 696 -17.27 -27.80 -11.65
N VAL A 697 -17.19 -27.40 -10.37
CA VAL A 697 -17.82 -26.22 -9.80
C VAL A 697 -16.72 -25.31 -9.30
N LYS A 698 -16.30 -24.38 -10.17
CA LYS A 698 -15.14 -23.52 -9.93
C LYS A 698 -15.23 -22.75 -8.60
N PRO A 699 -14.10 -22.49 -7.92
CA PRO A 699 -14.04 -21.58 -6.79
C PRO A 699 -14.69 -20.24 -7.11
N MET A 700 -15.27 -19.61 -6.09
CA MET A 700 -15.98 -18.33 -6.16
C MET A 700 -17.20 -18.36 -7.12
N ALA A 701 -17.78 -19.53 -7.44
CA ALA A 701 -18.93 -19.62 -8.37
C ALA A 701 -20.14 -18.80 -7.88
N TYR A 702 -20.43 -18.90 -6.58
CA TYR A 702 -21.52 -18.20 -5.90
C TYR A 702 -21.11 -16.83 -5.32
N ALA A 703 -19.82 -16.49 -5.38
CA ALA A 703 -19.32 -15.21 -4.88
C ALA A 703 -19.87 -14.04 -5.69
N ASN A 704 -19.80 -12.84 -5.10
CA ASN A 704 -20.30 -11.65 -5.76
C ASN A 704 -19.64 -11.47 -7.14
N ASN A 705 -20.46 -11.34 -8.19
CA ASN A 705 -20.02 -11.11 -9.58
C ASN A 705 -18.97 -10.00 -9.72
N PHE A 706 -18.95 -9.07 -8.77
CA PHE A 706 -17.91 -8.07 -8.58
C PHE A 706 -16.48 -8.66 -8.46
N LEU A 707 -16.23 -9.60 -7.55
CA LEU A 707 -14.86 -10.12 -7.29
C LEU A 707 -14.32 -10.96 -8.45
N ARG A 708 -15.24 -11.64 -9.15
CA ARG A 708 -14.99 -12.34 -10.43
C ARG A 708 -14.58 -11.41 -11.59
N MET A 709 -14.36 -10.12 -11.33
CA MET A 709 -13.74 -9.13 -12.23
C MET A 709 -12.29 -8.78 -11.88
N PHE A 710 -11.65 -9.54 -10.97
CA PHE A 710 -10.27 -9.33 -10.51
C PHE A 710 -9.42 -10.62 -10.56
N SER A 711 -10.08 -11.78 -10.56
CA SER A 711 -9.54 -13.13 -10.78
C SER A 711 -8.92 -13.31 -12.16
#